data_AF-A0A9E3B6I4-F1
#
_entry.id   AF-A0A9E3B6I4-F1
#
_cell.length_a   1.000
_cell.length_b   1.000
_cell.length_c   1.000
_cell.angle_alpha   90.00
_cell.angle_beta   90.00
_cell.angle_gamma   90.00
#
_symmetry.space_group_name_H-M   'P 1'
#
loop_
_entity.id
_entity.type
_entity.pdbx_description
1 polymer ?
#
loop_
_entity_poly.entity_id
_entity_poly.type
_entity_poly.pdbx_seq_one_letter_code
_entity_poly.pdbx_strand_id
1 'polypeptide(L)'
;MSAQGTRRLGAWPGARVAVLSPTPTHPQDFGNRKRISRICQRYVDEGARLTFIHYPAEMEWREQLPYRAEKAMDAAWTHHFTVAPSRYLHVDPVGDYHAIDEWWDDAIGNFLSWLFSVETFDLFIVNYSWLSKALEYAPPNTFKILDTQDKFSGRRELLESLGLKPEFFYTTEAQESIGLNRADLVWAIKQEEAEQLSRLCEVPVLAMPHLDEFRQMQRPPPDPHGYLRVGIIGARNNINRMNIGEFLAVADPIFRNAFAPVKLMIAGSVCDLLQEIESPFVEMVGVVDRVEEFYRRVDCVAVPMQRSTGLKIKTGEALSLGLPVVSLAHAFEGYEAAHALHRLSDFGEMARALVDLAFEPRPRIDLLATASAQAHRRTNAVINRAFRRSDALALERRRLVVVAVGTRAFEPGTIEQLALKSVYDALRDQAVVAVLAVAGEAAGILAQAGTADRYRRVYASDDLCDLAERGEELAALGVQVSNVSALLAQLKPMVVIADAAHAALWTANLPEASLLLRWEMLAQQERDVVLSRTYRQAVVSAPTMTPEISAVMDGSDASFEAAPILWRVPAIPRRSTGRHASGPRSLAVLGADAGPVTAMAADMARIRGLQCHAVAAQEIAAMPCHEPRSYIENILGGRRPAPDFALDLGGCRAGYALCREMLERLHVPIVSVEGAGCHHSLREGSPLKAASEAELWNAIRFLALAPVKQQQWAARDDWQYLESDRGWTEVWLRCTDFLGQRDVELI
;
A
#
# COMPACT_ATOMS: atom_id res chain seq x y z
N MET A 1 2.81 -7.89 -38.29
CA MET A 1 1.59 -8.01 -37.47
C MET A 1 1.90 -8.92 -36.28
N SER A 2 2.54 -8.35 -35.26
CA SER A 2 2.74 -9.03 -33.97
C SER A 2 1.57 -8.67 -33.06
N ALA A 3 0.93 -9.67 -32.49
CA ALA A 3 -0.07 -9.50 -31.45
C ALA A 3 0.62 -8.85 -30.23
N GLN A 4 0.43 -7.54 -30.06
CA GLN A 4 0.60 -6.91 -28.75
C GLN A 4 -0.46 -7.53 -27.84
N GLY A 5 -0.06 -8.58 -27.12
CA GLY A 5 -0.87 -9.18 -26.09
C GLY A 5 -1.18 -8.12 -25.04
N THR A 6 -2.47 -7.81 -24.86
CA THR A 6 -2.99 -7.10 -23.70
C THR A 6 -2.43 -7.77 -22.44
N ARG A 7 -1.41 -7.15 -21.83
CA ARG A 7 -0.82 -7.62 -20.57
C ARG A 7 -1.93 -7.52 -19.54
N ARG A 8 -2.49 -8.67 -19.13
CA ARG A 8 -3.51 -8.74 -18.10
C ARG A 8 -2.91 -8.09 -16.85
N LEU A 9 -3.45 -6.96 -16.41
CA LEU A 9 -3.04 -6.32 -15.16
C LEU A 9 -3.22 -7.36 -14.03
N GLY A 10 -2.23 -7.47 -13.14
CA GLY A 10 -2.31 -8.34 -11.96
C GLY A 10 -3.45 -7.91 -11.02
N ALA A 11 -3.67 -8.66 -9.93
CA ALA A 11 -4.73 -8.32 -8.97
C ALA A 11 -4.42 -7.07 -8.12
N TRP A 12 -3.14 -6.68 -8.04
CA TRP A 12 -2.65 -5.60 -7.18
C TRP A 12 -1.86 -4.51 -7.91
N PRO A 13 -2.31 -4.01 -9.09
CA PRO A 13 -1.54 -3.09 -9.89
C PRO A 13 -1.38 -1.75 -9.17
N GLY A 14 -0.13 -1.34 -8.92
CA GLY A 14 0.18 -0.10 -8.21
C GLY A 14 -0.23 -0.12 -6.73
N ALA A 15 -0.51 -1.29 -6.15
CA ALA A 15 -0.73 -1.42 -4.71
C ALA A 15 0.57 -1.34 -3.92
N ARG A 16 0.47 -0.95 -2.64
CA ARG A 16 1.61 -0.87 -1.74
C ARG A 16 1.46 -1.93 -0.66
N VAL A 17 2.41 -2.84 -0.60
CA VAL A 17 2.41 -3.96 0.34
C VAL A 17 3.62 -3.82 1.25
N ALA A 18 3.36 -3.67 2.56
CA ALA A 18 4.40 -3.75 3.57
C ALA A 18 4.48 -5.18 4.12
N VAL A 19 5.69 -5.69 4.31
CA VAL A 19 5.94 -6.98 4.96
C VAL A 19 6.95 -6.77 6.08
N LEU A 20 6.55 -7.01 7.32
CA LEU A 20 7.46 -7.04 8.48
C LEU A 20 7.80 -8.49 8.82
N SER A 21 9.09 -8.80 8.82
CA SER A 21 9.58 -10.15 9.11
C SER A 21 10.79 -10.13 10.05
N PRO A 22 10.88 -11.10 10.99
CA PRO A 22 12.07 -11.28 11.81
C PRO A 22 13.22 -12.00 11.09
N THR A 23 12.91 -12.52 9.90
CA THR A 23 13.77 -13.35 9.06
C THR A 23 13.96 -12.65 7.70
N PRO A 24 15.18 -12.64 7.13
CA PRO A 24 15.43 -12.04 5.83
C PRO A 24 14.77 -12.87 4.71
N THR A 25 14.69 -12.32 3.49
CA THR A 25 14.27 -13.10 2.32
C THR A 25 15.43 -13.75 1.56
N HIS A 26 16.65 -13.28 1.81
CA HIS A 26 17.87 -13.74 1.15
C HIS A 26 18.98 -14.01 2.18
N PRO A 27 19.87 -14.99 1.90
CA PRO A 27 19.73 -16.03 0.87
C PRO A 27 18.53 -16.96 1.12
N GLN A 28 18.10 -17.69 0.09
CA GLN A 28 16.96 -18.62 0.16
C GLN A 28 17.38 -20.04 0.60
N ASP A 29 18.14 -20.11 1.68
CA ASP A 29 18.73 -21.34 2.25
C ASP A 29 17.91 -21.96 3.40
N PHE A 30 16.96 -21.21 3.98
CA PHE A 30 15.99 -21.69 4.96
C PHE A 30 14.55 -21.63 4.44
N GLY A 31 13.71 -22.54 4.93
CA GLY A 31 12.30 -22.65 4.49
C GLY A 31 11.44 -21.44 4.81
N ASN A 32 11.65 -20.79 5.95
CA ASN A 32 10.99 -19.53 6.30
C ASN A 32 11.42 -18.39 5.33
N ARG A 33 12.72 -18.25 5.04
CA ARG A 33 13.27 -17.29 4.07
C ARG A 33 12.65 -17.51 2.68
N LYS A 34 12.62 -18.77 2.19
CA LYS A 34 11.98 -19.18 0.92
C LYS A 34 10.49 -18.81 0.89
N ARG A 35 9.75 -19.14 1.95
CA ARG A 35 8.31 -18.82 2.06
C ARG A 35 8.05 -17.33 1.96
N ILE A 36 8.72 -16.53 2.80
CA ILE A 36 8.52 -15.08 2.85
C ILE A 36 8.86 -14.49 1.48
N SER A 37 9.99 -14.90 0.88
CA SER A 37 10.38 -14.45 -0.45
C SER A 37 9.33 -14.80 -1.52
N ARG A 38 8.74 -16.01 -1.48
CA ARG A 38 7.70 -16.42 -2.43
C ARG A 38 6.40 -15.61 -2.27
N ILE A 39 5.98 -15.34 -1.03
CA ILE A 39 4.81 -14.50 -0.75
C ILE A 39 5.07 -13.08 -1.27
N CYS A 40 6.22 -12.49 -0.97
CA CYS A 40 6.61 -11.17 -1.46
C CYS A 40 6.62 -11.12 -2.99
N GLN A 41 7.28 -12.09 -3.64
CA GLN A 41 7.38 -12.17 -5.09
C GLN A 41 6.00 -12.27 -5.75
N ARG A 42 5.07 -13.04 -5.18
CA ARG A 42 3.70 -13.14 -5.69
C ARG A 42 3.00 -11.77 -5.79
N TYR A 43 3.14 -10.91 -4.79
CA TYR A 43 2.53 -9.57 -4.84
C TYR A 43 3.22 -8.66 -5.85
N VAL A 44 4.54 -8.77 -5.98
CA VAL A 44 5.31 -8.06 -7.03
C VAL A 44 4.87 -8.50 -8.42
N ASP A 45 4.73 -9.81 -8.65
CA ASP A 45 4.26 -10.38 -9.92
C ASP A 45 2.83 -9.92 -10.28
N GLU A 46 2.03 -9.60 -9.26
CA GLU A 46 0.68 -9.05 -9.41
C GLU A 46 0.63 -7.51 -9.53
N GLY A 47 1.80 -6.87 -9.62
CA GLY A 47 1.96 -5.44 -9.91
C GLY A 47 2.06 -4.54 -8.69
N ALA A 48 2.22 -5.10 -7.49
CA ALA A 48 2.41 -4.31 -6.27
C ALA A 48 3.85 -3.81 -6.11
N ARG A 49 4.00 -2.65 -5.48
CA ARG A 49 5.27 -2.15 -4.94
C ARG A 49 5.43 -2.69 -3.52
N LEU A 50 6.54 -3.38 -3.27
CA LEU A 50 6.78 -4.08 -2.01
C LEU A 50 7.78 -3.33 -1.14
N THR A 51 7.40 -3.04 0.10
CA THR A 51 8.28 -2.56 1.17
C THR A 51 8.55 -3.69 2.15
N PHE A 52 9.78 -4.22 2.13
CA PHE A 52 10.22 -5.25 3.06
C PHE A 52 10.90 -4.61 4.27
N ILE A 53 10.39 -4.88 5.47
CA ILE A 53 10.88 -4.39 6.75
C ILE A 53 11.46 -5.59 7.47
N HIS A 54 12.79 -5.65 7.55
CA HIS A 54 13.51 -6.70 8.23
C HIS A 54 13.83 -6.28 9.67
N TYR A 55 13.37 -7.08 10.64
CA TYR A 55 13.76 -6.96 12.04
C TYR A 55 14.68 -8.13 12.43
N PRO A 56 16.01 -7.96 12.45
CA PRO A 56 16.96 -9.06 12.56
C PRO A 56 16.82 -9.91 13.84
N ALA A 57 16.14 -11.06 13.77
CA ALA A 57 16.08 -12.02 14.88
C ALA A 57 17.18 -13.10 14.78
N GLU A 58 17.63 -13.38 13.56
CA GLU A 58 18.64 -14.40 13.29
C GLU A 58 20.03 -13.92 13.73
N MET A 59 20.77 -14.80 14.42
CA MET A 59 22.05 -14.46 15.06
C MET A 59 23.07 -13.89 14.06
N GLU A 60 23.16 -14.49 12.87
CA GLU A 60 24.01 -14.02 11.78
C GLU A 60 23.81 -12.52 11.51
N TRP A 61 22.54 -12.10 11.37
CA TRP A 61 22.17 -10.72 11.07
C TRP A 61 22.25 -9.77 12.26
N ARG A 62 22.16 -10.30 13.49
CA ARG A 62 22.33 -9.51 14.73
C ARG A 62 23.79 -9.18 14.99
N GLU A 63 24.68 -10.11 14.70
CA GLU A 63 26.11 -9.97 14.98
C GLU A 63 26.87 -9.29 13.84
N GLN A 64 26.46 -9.55 12.58
CA GLN A 64 27.12 -9.03 11.39
C GLN A 64 26.09 -8.73 10.30
N LEU A 65 26.26 -7.63 9.57
CA LEU A 65 25.38 -7.32 8.44
C LEU A 65 25.85 -8.10 7.19
N PRO A 66 25.08 -9.09 6.67
CA PRO A 66 25.52 -9.88 5.53
C PRO A 66 25.35 -9.09 4.23
N TYR A 67 26.35 -8.29 3.88
CA TYR A 67 26.29 -7.31 2.78
C TYR A 67 25.74 -7.87 1.45
N ARG A 68 26.11 -9.10 1.07
CA ARG A 68 25.61 -9.73 -0.17
C ARG A 68 24.11 -10.00 -0.11
N ALA A 69 23.61 -10.45 1.03
CA ALA A 69 22.20 -10.76 1.23
C ALA A 69 21.37 -9.48 1.31
N GLU A 70 21.89 -8.44 1.96
CA GLU A 70 21.28 -7.11 1.98
C GLU A 70 21.15 -6.54 0.55
N LYS A 71 22.23 -6.59 -0.25
CA LYS A 71 22.18 -6.15 -1.65
C LYS A 71 21.21 -6.95 -2.52
N ALA A 72 21.05 -8.24 -2.24
CA ALA A 72 20.05 -9.06 -2.93
C ALA A 72 18.61 -8.61 -2.57
N MET A 73 18.35 -8.25 -1.31
CA MET A 73 17.05 -7.70 -0.89
C MET A 73 16.79 -6.31 -1.47
N ASP A 74 17.78 -5.42 -1.48
CA ASP A 74 17.69 -4.09 -2.11
C ASP A 74 17.35 -4.20 -3.60
N ALA A 75 17.85 -5.23 -4.28
CA ALA A 75 17.57 -5.48 -5.69
C ALA A 75 16.22 -6.17 -5.94
N ALA A 76 15.74 -6.97 -4.98
CA ALA A 76 14.51 -7.73 -5.12
C ALA A 76 13.26 -6.89 -4.82
N TRP A 77 13.34 -5.97 -3.85
CA TRP A 77 12.18 -5.25 -3.32
C TRP A 77 12.23 -3.77 -3.64
N THR A 78 11.05 -3.13 -3.80
CA THR A 78 10.97 -1.69 -4.10
C THR A 78 11.63 -0.86 -3.01
N HIS A 79 11.38 -1.23 -1.75
CA HIS A 79 12.09 -0.68 -0.60
C HIS A 79 12.45 -1.82 0.35
N HIS A 80 13.65 -1.74 0.90
CA HIS A 80 14.14 -2.62 1.95
C HIS A 80 14.62 -1.75 3.12
N PHE A 81 14.15 -2.06 4.33
CA PHE A 81 14.57 -1.40 5.56
C PHE A 81 14.99 -2.45 6.58
N THR A 82 16.10 -2.21 7.26
CA THR A 82 16.52 -3.00 8.43
C THR A 82 16.30 -2.19 9.70
N VAL A 83 15.46 -2.69 10.60
CA VAL A 83 15.24 -2.10 11.93
C VAL A 83 16.16 -2.80 12.92
N ALA A 84 17.24 -2.14 13.33
CA ALA A 84 18.20 -2.71 14.27
C ALA A 84 17.51 -3.02 15.63
N PRO A 85 17.67 -4.23 16.18
CA PRO A 85 17.12 -4.56 17.49
C PRO A 85 17.71 -3.68 18.58
N SER A 86 16.85 -3.09 19.41
CA SER A 86 17.25 -2.30 20.59
C SER A 86 17.33 -3.14 21.87
N ARG A 87 16.94 -4.42 21.78
CA ARG A 87 16.94 -5.39 22.89
C ARG A 87 17.35 -6.78 22.43
N TYR A 88 17.70 -7.63 23.39
CA TYR A 88 17.96 -9.05 23.13
C TYR A 88 16.67 -9.81 22.81
N LEU A 89 16.74 -10.64 21.78
CA LEU A 89 15.73 -11.61 21.38
C LEU A 89 16.18 -13.02 21.78
N HIS A 90 15.23 -13.96 21.82
CA HIS A 90 15.44 -15.35 22.22
C HIS A 90 15.85 -15.50 23.70
N VAL A 91 15.34 -14.61 24.54
CA VAL A 91 15.46 -14.71 26.00
C VAL A 91 14.38 -15.64 26.55
N ASP A 92 14.68 -16.32 27.65
CA ASP A 92 13.71 -17.15 28.38
C ASP A 92 12.51 -16.32 28.87
N PRO A 93 11.31 -16.94 29.01
CA PRO A 93 10.15 -16.23 29.52
C PRO A 93 10.37 -15.78 30.96
N VAL A 94 9.80 -14.61 31.31
CA VAL A 94 9.79 -14.12 32.70
C VAL A 94 9.04 -15.10 33.63
N GLY A 95 8.02 -15.79 33.11
CA GLY A 95 7.27 -16.83 33.82
C GLY A 95 7.37 -18.19 33.14
N ASP A 96 6.32 -19.01 33.26
CA ASP A 96 6.26 -20.34 32.62
C ASP A 96 6.08 -20.29 31.10
N TYR A 97 5.50 -19.20 30.59
CA TYR A 97 5.20 -19.01 29.17
C TYR A 97 5.46 -17.56 28.81
N HIS A 98 5.78 -17.31 27.53
CA HIS A 98 5.90 -15.94 27.07
C HIS A 98 4.56 -15.22 27.05
N ALA A 99 4.54 -13.94 27.43
CA ALA A 99 3.48 -13.05 26.98
C ALA A 99 3.63 -12.78 25.47
N ILE A 100 2.54 -12.56 24.75
CA ILE A 100 2.57 -12.44 23.28
C ILE A 100 3.48 -11.30 22.81
N ASP A 101 3.59 -10.23 23.61
CA ASP A 101 4.41 -9.04 23.33
C ASP A 101 5.75 -9.02 24.07
N GLU A 102 6.16 -10.13 24.71
CA GLU A 102 7.34 -10.11 25.58
C GLU A 102 8.64 -9.81 24.82
N TRP A 103 8.72 -10.25 23.56
CA TRP A 103 9.82 -9.96 22.64
C TRP A 103 9.59 -8.70 21.79
N TRP A 104 8.51 -7.94 22.03
CA TRP A 104 8.27 -6.69 21.31
C TRP A 104 9.40 -5.68 21.53
N ASP A 105 9.77 -4.97 20.48
CA ASP A 105 10.82 -3.95 20.48
C ASP A 105 10.26 -2.62 19.99
N ASP A 106 10.32 -1.58 20.84
CA ASP A 106 9.77 -0.27 20.52
C ASP A 106 10.49 0.40 19.34
N ALA A 107 11.68 -0.05 18.95
CA ALA A 107 12.32 0.36 17.70
C ALA A 107 11.44 0.07 16.48
N ILE A 108 10.73 -1.07 16.49
CA ILE A 108 9.77 -1.43 15.43
C ILE A 108 8.61 -0.44 15.45
N GLY A 109 8.02 -0.17 16.62
CA GLY A 109 6.90 0.75 16.76
C GLY A 109 7.22 2.18 16.32
N ASN A 110 8.40 2.69 16.68
CA ASN A 110 8.89 4.00 16.25
C ASN A 110 9.06 4.07 14.73
N PHE A 111 9.65 3.03 14.14
CA PHE A 111 9.83 2.92 12.69
C PHE A 111 8.49 2.84 11.95
N LEU A 112 7.56 2.01 12.41
CA LEU A 112 6.23 1.87 11.81
C LEU A 112 5.41 3.16 11.91
N SER A 113 5.49 3.86 13.04
CA SER A 113 4.83 5.16 13.22
C SER A 113 5.34 6.19 12.21
N TRP A 114 6.66 6.26 12.00
CA TRP A 114 7.24 7.09 10.95
C TRP A 114 6.79 6.62 9.57
N LEU A 115 6.92 5.33 9.26
CA LEU A 115 6.61 4.77 7.95
C LEU A 115 5.16 5.05 7.55
N PHE A 116 4.20 4.78 8.43
CA PHE A 116 2.78 5.03 8.16
C PHE A 116 2.41 6.52 8.15
N SER A 117 3.26 7.41 8.69
CA SER A 117 3.05 8.87 8.57
C SER A 117 3.48 9.43 7.22
N VAL A 118 4.44 8.78 6.55
CA VAL A 118 4.97 9.21 5.25
C VAL A 118 4.43 8.35 4.10
N GLU A 119 3.90 7.17 4.41
CA GLU A 119 3.53 6.13 3.46
C GLU A 119 2.20 5.44 3.81
N THR A 120 1.41 5.06 2.81
CA THR A 120 0.17 4.27 3.02
C THR A 120 0.31 2.93 2.33
N PHE A 121 -0.34 1.92 2.91
CA PHE A 121 -0.27 0.55 2.42
C PHE A 121 -1.67 -0.01 2.28
N ASP A 122 -1.90 -0.78 1.22
CA ASP A 122 -3.12 -1.54 1.04
C ASP A 122 -3.11 -2.81 1.90
N LEU A 123 -1.91 -3.41 2.02
CA LEU A 123 -1.67 -4.63 2.78
C LEU A 123 -0.49 -4.42 3.73
N PHE A 124 -0.65 -4.89 4.96
CA PHE A 124 0.46 -5.06 5.89
C PHE A 124 0.51 -6.50 6.40
N ILE A 125 1.57 -7.21 6.01
CA ILE A 125 1.80 -8.60 6.35
C ILE A 125 2.85 -8.66 7.47
N VAL A 126 2.53 -9.31 8.58
CA VAL A 126 3.47 -9.53 9.68
C VAL A 126 3.73 -11.02 9.82
N ASN A 127 5.00 -11.41 9.84
CA ASN A 127 5.39 -12.80 10.06
C ASN A 127 5.57 -13.09 11.56
N TYR A 128 5.01 -14.22 12.01
CA TYR A 128 5.02 -14.74 13.38
C TYR A 128 4.15 -13.96 14.38
N SER A 129 3.40 -14.68 15.22
CA SER A 129 2.43 -14.08 16.15
C SER A 129 3.07 -13.26 17.28
N TRP A 130 4.33 -13.52 17.66
CA TRP A 130 5.05 -12.69 18.64
C TRP A 130 5.41 -11.29 18.12
N LEU A 131 5.35 -11.04 16.80
CA LEU A 131 5.46 -9.70 16.20
C LEU A 131 4.11 -9.04 15.93
N SER A 132 2.99 -9.71 16.25
CA SER A 132 1.64 -9.25 15.90
C SER A 132 1.31 -7.84 16.39
N LYS A 133 1.95 -7.34 17.46
CA LYS A 133 1.76 -5.96 17.95
C LYS A 133 2.06 -4.91 16.89
N ALA A 134 2.91 -5.21 15.90
CA ALA A 134 3.14 -4.34 14.76
C ALA A 134 1.84 -3.96 14.03
N LEU A 135 0.87 -4.86 13.98
CA LEU A 135 -0.42 -4.65 13.31
C LEU A 135 -1.27 -3.55 13.97
N GLU A 136 -1.01 -3.20 15.24
CA GLU A 136 -1.69 -2.08 15.92
C GLU A 136 -1.27 -0.70 15.39
N TYR A 137 -0.11 -0.61 14.73
CA TYR A 137 0.39 0.63 14.15
C TYR A 137 -0.18 0.90 12.75
N ALA A 138 -0.80 -0.09 12.13
CA ALA A 138 -1.34 0.06 10.78
C ALA A 138 -2.59 0.96 10.80
N PRO A 139 -2.70 1.93 9.87
CA PRO A 139 -3.89 2.75 9.72
C PRO A 139 -5.16 1.90 9.48
N PRO A 140 -6.36 2.42 9.81
CA PRO A 140 -7.62 1.66 9.72
C PRO A 140 -7.93 1.03 8.35
N ASN A 141 -7.37 1.59 7.29
CA ASN A 141 -7.59 1.13 5.91
C ASN A 141 -6.56 0.14 5.37
N THR A 142 -5.51 -0.12 6.13
CA THR A 142 -4.52 -1.10 5.76
C THR A 142 -5.05 -2.47 6.15
N PHE A 143 -5.23 -3.37 5.18
CA PHE A 143 -5.67 -4.73 5.48
C PHE A 143 -4.50 -5.54 6.05
N LYS A 144 -4.72 -6.11 7.23
CA LYS A 144 -3.68 -6.72 8.07
C LYS A 144 -3.69 -8.23 7.93
N ILE A 145 -2.56 -8.82 7.55
CA ILE A 145 -2.38 -10.27 7.46
C ILE A 145 -1.33 -10.71 8.47
N LEU A 146 -1.66 -11.68 9.32
CA LEU A 146 -0.68 -12.34 10.19
C LEU A 146 -0.32 -13.72 9.63
N ASP A 147 0.94 -13.92 9.26
CA ASP A 147 1.46 -15.20 8.79
C ASP A 147 2.12 -15.98 9.95
N THR A 148 1.36 -16.87 10.58
CA THR A 148 1.74 -17.63 11.78
C THR A 148 2.53 -18.88 11.40
N GLN A 149 3.68 -18.72 10.76
CA GLN A 149 4.51 -19.82 10.23
C GLN A 149 4.73 -21.01 11.21
N ASP A 150 4.62 -20.73 12.51
CA ASP A 150 4.43 -21.70 13.58
C ASP A 150 3.21 -21.31 14.44
N LYS A 151 2.50 -22.31 14.98
CA LYS A 151 1.67 -22.18 16.17
C LYS A 151 2.54 -22.27 17.44
N PHE A 152 2.44 -21.27 18.33
CA PHE A 152 3.27 -21.22 19.54
C PHE A 152 2.56 -21.71 20.81
N SER A 153 1.23 -21.72 20.85
CA SER A 153 0.49 -22.39 21.92
C SER A 153 0.62 -23.91 21.84
N GLY A 154 0.81 -24.58 22.98
CA GLY A 154 1.01 -26.04 23.04
C GLY A 154 2.43 -26.50 22.65
N ARG A 155 3.31 -25.58 22.22
CA ARG A 155 4.66 -25.90 21.76
C ARG A 155 5.55 -26.41 22.90
N ARG A 156 5.43 -25.80 24.08
CA ARG A 156 6.18 -26.19 25.29
C ARG A 156 5.91 -27.65 25.63
N GLU A 157 4.64 -27.99 25.78
CA GLU A 157 4.15 -29.32 26.13
C GLU A 157 4.56 -30.36 25.10
N LEU A 158 4.48 -29.99 23.81
CA LEU A 158 4.93 -30.85 22.72
C LEU A 158 6.43 -31.13 22.81
N LEU A 159 7.27 -30.12 23.01
CA LEU A 159 8.72 -30.32 23.15
C LEU A 159 9.07 -31.14 24.39
N GLU A 160 8.45 -30.85 25.53
CA GLU A 160 8.64 -31.60 26.77
C GLU A 160 8.21 -33.08 26.61
N SER A 161 7.11 -33.36 25.90
CA SER A 161 6.67 -34.74 25.61
C SER A 161 7.66 -35.53 24.74
N LEU A 162 8.53 -34.84 24.00
CA LEU A 162 9.62 -35.42 23.21
C LEU A 162 10.94 -35.52 23.99
N GLY A 163 10.95 -35.16 25.28
CA GLY A 163 12.16 -35.10 26.09
C GLY A 163 13.11 -33.95 25.69
N LEU A 164 12.59 -32.95 24.98
CA LEU A 164 13.34 -31.77 24.55
C LEU A 164 13.04 -30.60 25.49
N LYS A 165 14.05 -29.75 25.72
CA LYS A 165 13.83 -28.50 26.44
C LYS A 165 12.98 -27.56 25.56
N PRO A 166 12.03 -26.81 26.15
CA PRO A 166 11.35 -25.72 25.44
C PRO A 166 12.40 -24.76 24.87
N GLU A 167 12.30 -24.49 23.57
CA GLU A 167 13.22 -23.62 22.85
C GLU A 167 12.45 -22.64 21.97
N PHE A 168 13.07 -21.50 21.69
CA PHE A 168 12.46 -20.40 20.93
C PHE A 168 11.20 -19.85 21.63
N PHE A 169 10.25 -19.29 20.88
CA PHE A 169 9.02 -18.72 21.42
C PHE A 169 7.96 -19.80 21.67
N TYR A 170 7.31 -19.75 22.82
CA TYR A 170 6.15 -20.57 23.19
C TYR A 170 5.28 -19.78 24.16
N THR A 171 3.96 -19.89 23.99
CA THR A 171 3.01 -19.07 24.75
C THR A 171 1.75 -19.87 25.09
N THR A 172 0.79 -19.25 25.77
CA THR A 172 -0.51 -19.85 26.05
C THR A 172 -1.51 -19.56 24.93
N GLU A 173 -2.57 -20.35 24.82
CA GLU A 173 -3.66 -20.08 23.87
C GLU A 173 -4.29 -18.70 24.08
N ALA A 174 -4.44 -18.27 25.34
CA ALA A 174 -4.99 -16.96 25.67
C ALA A 174 -4.11 -15.81 25.16
N GLN A 175 -2.79 -15.95 25.26
CA GLN A 175 -1.84 -14.96 24.74
C GLN A 175 -1.76 -14.97 23.22
N GLU A 176 -1.73 -16.16 22.59
CA GLU A 176 -1.72 -16.26 21.14
C GLU A 176 -3.02 -15.69 20.53
N SER A 177 -4.17 -15.91 21.17
CA SER A 177 -5.46 -15.31 20.80
C SER A 177 -5.41 -13.79 20.69
N ILE A 178 -4.73 -13.10 21.62
CA ILE A 178 -4.54 -11.64 21.55
C ILE A 178 -3.83 -11.27 20.24
N GLY A 179 -2.73 -11.95 19.93
CA GLY A 179 -1.95 -11.68 18.73
C GLY A 179 -2.72 -11.95 17.44
N LEU A 180 -3.46 -13.06 17.39
CA LEU A 180 -4.29 -13.44 16.23
C LEU A 180 -5.36 -12.40 15.91
N ASN A 181 -6.05 -11.88 16.94
CA ASN A 181 -7.16 -10.93 16.79
C ASN A 181 -6.73 -9.50 16.42
N ARG A 182 -5.42 -9.21 16.32
CA ARG A 182 -4.92 -7.92 15.79
C ARG A 182 -5.03 -7.81 14.26
N ALA A 183 -5.08 -8.96 13.57
CA ALA A 183 -5.13 -9.05 12.12
C ALA A 183 -6.55 -8.95 11.58
N ASP A 184 -6.68 -8.74 10.27
CA ASP A 184 -7.94 -8.94 9.54
C ASP A 184 -8.05 -10.37 8.97
N LEU A 185 -6.90 -11.05 8.82
CA LEU A 185 -6.75 -12.39 8.28
C LEU A 185 -5.52 -13.07 8.88
N VAL A 186 -5.65 -14.35 9.24
CA VAL A 186 -4.53 -15.18 9.68
C VAL A 186 -4.23 -16.24 8.62
N TRP A 187 -2.95 -16.42 8.31
CA TRP A 187 -2.44 -17.55 7.54
C TRP A 187 -1.74 -18.54 8.47
N ALA A 188 -2.27 -19.76 8.51
CA ALA A 188 -1.64 -20.90 9.16
C ALA A 188 -0.80 -21.68 8.15
N ILE A 189 0.34 -22.24 8.54
CA ILE A 189 1.24 -22.94 7.62
C ILE A 189 0.66 -24.25 7.08
N LYS A 190 -0.34 -24.83 7.76
CA LYS A 190 -1.02 -26.09 7.39
C LYS A 190 -2.47 -26.12 7.88
N GLN A 191 -3.25 -27.05 7.34
CA GLN A 191 -4.69 -27.14 7.58
C GLN A 191 -5.03 -27.46 9.04
N GLU A 192 -4.27 -28.35 9.67
CA GLU A 192 -4.46 -28.74 11.06
C GLU A 192 -4.23 -27.56 12.01
N GLU A 193 -3.25 -26.69 11.71
CA GLU A 193 -3.02 -25.46 12.48
C GLU A 193 -4.11 -24.42 12.22
N ALA A 194 -4.62 -24.32 10.98
CA ALA A 194 -5.75 -23.42 10.68
C ALA A 194 -6.99 -23.77 11.51
N GLU A 195 -7.29 -25.06 11.68
CA GLU A 195 -8.41 -25.56 12.48
C GLU A 195 -8.22 -25.31 13.98
N GLN A 196 -6.97 -25.33 14.46
CA GLN A 196 -6.67 -25.01 15.85
C GLN A 196 -6.73 -23.50 16.11
N LEU A 197 -6.08 -22.70 15.27
CA LEU A 197 -6.01 -21.24 15.42
C LEU A 197 -7.39 -20.59 15.23
N SER A 198 -8.25 -21.11 14.34
CA SER A 198 -9.63 -20.62 14.18
C SER A 198 -10.51 -20.79 15.41
N ARG A 199 -10.12 -21.62 16.38
CA ARG A 199 -10.81 -21.73 17.68
C ARG A 199 -10.32 -20.68 18.68
N LEU A 200 -9.20 -20.02 18.39
CA LEU A 200 -8.54 -19.05 19.26
C LEU A 200 -8.85 -17.61 18.84
N CYS A 201 -9.42 -17.36 17.66
CA CYS A 201 -9.71 -16.02 17.17
C CYS A 201 -11.03 -15.93 16.40
N GLU A 202 -11.54 -14.71 16.25
CA GLU A 202 -12.80 -14.43 15.52
C GLU A 202 -12.54 -14.09 14.05
N VAL A 203 -11.29 -13.84 13.69
CA VAL A 203 -10.88 -13.45 12.34
C VAL A 203 -10.75 -14.69 11.45
N PRO A 204 -10.95 -14.55 10.12
CA PRO A 204 -10.75 -15.68 9.21
C PRO A 204 -9.33 -16.25 9.31
N VAL A 205 -9.23 -17.58 9.32
CA VAL A 205 -7.96 -18.31 9.28
C VAL A 205 -7.93 -19.17 8.02
N LEU A 206 -6.87 -19.04 7.23
CA LEU A 206 -6.66 -19.84 6.01
C LEU A 206 -5.39 -20.67 6.13
N ALA A 207 -5.48 -21.92 5.69
CA ALA A 207 -4.29 -22.74 5.46
C ALA A 207 -3.53 -22.21 4.23
N MET A 208 -2.31 -21.76 4.45
CA MET A 208 -1.41 -21.24 3.43
C MET A 208 -0.09 -22.02 3.50
N PRO A 209 0.00 -23.23 2.92
CA PRO A 209 1.24 -23.99 2.92
C PRO A 209 2.30 -23.36 2.02
N HIS A 210 3.52 -23.88 2.07
CA HIS A 210 4.63 -23.45 1.21
C HIS A 210 5.06 -24.57 0.26
N LEU A 211 5.31 -24.20 -0.99
CA LEU A 211 5.75 -25.09 -2.04
C LEU A 211 6.58 -24.28 -3.06
N ASP A 212 7.74 -24.81 -3.43
CA ASP A 212 8.57 -24.23 -4.49
C ASP A 212 7.95 -24.50 -5.88
N GLU A 213 8.38 -23.75 -6.89
CA GLU A 213 7.94 -23.96 -8.27
C GLU A 213 8.23 -25.39 -8.76
N PHE A 214 7.31 -25.93 -9.56
CA PHE A 214 7.47 -27.28 -10.09
C PHE A 214 8.58 -27.30 -11.15
N ARG A 215 9.61 -28.10 -10.91
CA ARG A 215 10.72 -28.35 -11.83
C ARG A 215 11.02 -29.84 -11.86
N GLN A 216 10.54 -30.52 -12.88
CA GLN A 216 10.80 -31.95 -13.04
C GLN A 216 12.31 -32.22 -13.12
N MET A 217 12.84 -32.89 -12.09
CA MET A 217 14.21 -33.36 -12.06
C MET A 217 14.32 -34.70 -12.79
N GLN A 218 15.41 -34.86 -13.54
CA GLN A 218 15.78 -36.15 -14.11
C GLN A 218 16.38 -37.03 -13.01
N ARG A 219 15.74 -38.18 -12.76
CA ARG A 219 16.25 -39.23 -11.89
C ARG A 219 17.44 -39.95 -12.53
N PRO A 220 18.34 -40.55 -11.72
CA PRO A 220 19.45 -41.32 -12.23
C PRO A 220 18.98 -42.55 -13.04
N PRO A 221 19.84 -43.09 -13.93
CA PRO A 221 19.62 -44.41 -14.51
C PRO A 221 19.61 -45.47 -13.39
N PRO A 222 18.98 -46.65 -13.60
CA PRO A 222 19.00 -47.72 -12.62
C PRO A 222 20.42 -48.03 -12.13
N ASP A 223 20.56 -48.31 -10.84
CA ASP A 223 21.85 -48.70 -10.28
C ASP A 223 22.35 -50.00 -10.93
N PRO A 224 23.62 -50.07 -11.37
CA PRO A 224 24.16 -51.27 -12.02
C PRO A 224 24.11 -52.54 -11.17
N HIS A 225 24.08 -52.41 -9.84
CA HIS A 225 24.02 -53.53 -8.90
C HIS A 225 22.59 -53.78 -8.40
N GLY A 226 21.59 -53.07 -8.94
CA GLY A 226 20.18 -53.26 -8.62
C GLY A 226 19.70 -52.59 -7.33
N TYR A 227 20.52 -51.73 -6.70
CA TYR A 227 20.10 -51.03 -5.48
C TYR A 227 19.08 -49.93 -5.77
N LEU A 228 18.02 -49.88 -4.95
CA LEU A 228 17.16 -48.71 -4.81
C LEU A 228 17.88 -47.65 -3.97
N ARG A 229 18.21 -46.50 -4.57
CA ARG A 229 18.82 -45.37 -3.84
C ARG A 229 17.74 -44.48 -3.28
N VAL A 230 17.63 -44.43 -1.96
CA VAL A 230 16.61 -43.67 -1.23
C VAL A 230 17.27 -42.48 -0.54
N GLY A 231 16.86 -41.27 -0.89
CA GLY A 231 17.38 -40.05 -0.29
C GLY A 231 16.68 -39.69 1.02
N ILE A 232 17.45 -39.34 2.05
CA ILE A 232 16.97 -38.73 3.29
C ILE A 232 17.83 -37.47 3.55
N ILE A 233 17.20 -36.33 3.82
CA ILE A 233 17.91 -35.08 4.12
C ILE A 233 17.44 -34.44 5.43
N GLY A 234 18.39 -33.89 6.21
CA GLY A 234 18.09 -33.22 7.47
C GLY A 234 19.16 -32.25 7.93
N ALA A 235 18.72 -31.15 8.54
CA ALA A 235 19.58 -30.23 9.29
C ALA A 235 19.94 -30.82 10.67
N ARG A 236 21.05 -30.36 11.26
CA ARG A 236 21.54 -30.73 12.58
C ARG A 236 20.59 -30.28 13.70
N ASN A 237 19.62 -31.13 14.05
CA ASN A 237 18.79 -30.96 15.22
C ASN A 237 18.34 -32.31 15.81
N ASN A 238 17.88 -32.28 17.07
CA ASN A 238 17.52 -33.48 17.82
C ASN A 238 16.30 -34.20 17.23
N ILE A 239 15.34 -33.47 16.64
CA ILE A 239 14.15 -34.06 16.01
C ILE A 239 14.53 -34.90 14.80
N ASN A 240 15.38 -34.39 13.90
CA ASN A 240 15.87 -35.14 12.74
C ASN A 240 16.71 -36.34 13.19
N ARG A 241 17.62 -36.17 14.16
CA ARG A 241 18.44 -37.27 14.71
C ARG A 241 17.56 -38.41 15.25
N MET A 242 16.59 -38.07 16.11
CA MET A 242 15.68 -39.02 16.75
C MET A 242 14.89 -39.82 15.71
N ASN A 243 14.18 -39.15 14.81
CA ASN A 243 13.32 -39.84 13.85
C ASN A 243 14.12 -40.68 12.83
N ILE A 244 15.28 -40.21 12.37
CA ILE A 244 16.14 -41.00 11.47
C ILE A 244 16.69 -42.23 12.21
N GLY A 245 17.18 -42.06 13.44
CA GLY A 245 17.68 -43.17 14.25
C GLY A 245 16.61 -44.22 14.55
N GLU A 246 15.42 -43.79 14.96
CA GLU A 246 14.28 -44.69 15.22
C GLU A 246 13.82 -45.42 13.96
N PHE A 247 13.75 -44.72 12.82
CA PHE A 247 13.46 -45.35 11.53
C PHE A 247 14.48 -46.43 11.17
N LEU A 248 15.77 -46.13 11.31
CA LEU A 248 16.85 -47.08 11.02
C LEU A 248 16.81 -48.31 11.92
N ALA A 249 16.52 -48.13 13.21
CA ALA A 249 16.35 -49.24 14.16
C ALA A 249 15.23 -50.21 13.76
N VAL A 250 14.16 -49.70 13.11
CA VAL A 250 13.06 -50.51 12.59
C VAL A 250 13.36 -51.08 11.21
N ALA A 251 13.98 -50.28 10.33
CA ALA A 251 14.20 -50.62 8.93
C ALA A 251 15.32 -51.66 8.73
N ASP A 252 16.41 -51.59 9.50
CA ASP A 252 17.56 -52.49 9.36
C ASP A 252 17.17 -53.99 9.45
N PRO A 253 16.47 -54.48 10.50
CA PRO A 253 16.07 -55.88 10.56
C PRO A 253 15.10 -56.28 9.43
N ILE A 254 14.22 -55.38 8.98
CA ILE A 254 13.29 -55.63 7.87
C ILE A 254 14.06 -55.81 6.56
N PHE A 255 15.02 -54.93 6.28
CA PHE A 255 15.84 -55.01 5.07
C PHE A 255 16.73 -56.26 5.05
N ARG A 256 17.33 -56.64 6.19
CA ARG A 256 18.12 -57.88 6.30
C ARG A 256 17.30 -59.12 6.03
N ASN A 257 16.14 -59.23 6.67
CA ASN A 257 15.28 -60.41 6.54
C ASN A 257 14.74 -60.59 5.11
N ALA A 258 14.52 -59.47 4.40
CA ALA A 258 14.05 -59.48 3.02
C ALA A 258 15.19 -59.60 1.98
N PHE A 259 16.46 -59.55 2.40
CA PHE A 259 17.61 -59.38 1.50
C PHE A 259 17.43 -58.21 0.53
N ALA A 260 16.86 -57.10 1.04
CA ALA A 260 16.40 -56.00 0.20
C ALA A 260 17.59 -55.24 -0.43
N PRO A 261 17.61 -55.01 -1.75
CA PRO A 261 18.65 -54.23 -2.40
C PRO A 261 18.35 -52.73 -2.23
N VAL A 262 18.48 -52.21 -1.00
CA VAL A 262 18.21 -50.81 -0.65
C VAL A 262 19.49 -50.10 -0.21
N LYS A 263 19.68 -48.86 -0.66
CA LYS A 263 20.70 -47.95 -0.15
C LYS A 263 20.06 -46.64 0.33
N LEU A 264 20.07 -46.42 1.64
CA LEU A 264 19.65 -45.17 2.27
C LEU A 264 20.79 -44.16 2.24
N MET A 265 20.68 -43.16 1.38
CA MET A 265 21.64 -42.06 1.26
C MET A 265 21.20 -40.89 2.14
N ILE A 266 21.95 -40.60 3.21
CA ILE A 266 21.59 -39.58 4.21
C ILE A 266 22.48 -38.35 4.00
N ALA A 267 21.86 -37.19 3.77
CA ALA A 267 22.54 -35.92 3.52
C ALA A 267 22.15 -34.82 4.53
N GLY A 268 22.98 -33.78 4.57
CA GLY A 268 22.83 -32.61 5.43
C GLY A 268 23.60 -32.72 6.75
N SER A 269 23.60 -31.62 7.50
CA SER A 269 24.35 -31.49 8.76
C SER A 269 23.86 -32.42 9.88
N VAL A 270 22.72 -33.11 9.70
CA VAL A 270 22.29 -34.17 10.64
C VAL A 270 23.29 -35.33 10.70
N CYS A 271 24.09 -35.56 9.65
CA CYS A 271 25.07 -36.64 9.61
C CYS A 271 26.08 -36.54 10.78
N ASP A 272 26.39 -35.33 11.24
CA ASP A 272 27.26 -35.09 12.41
C ASP A 272 26.71 -35.72 13.70
N LEU A 273 25.39 -35.91 13.80
CA LEU A 273 24.72 -36.51 14.95
C LEU A 273 24.45 -38.01 14.81
N LEU A 274 24.77 -38.57 13.64
CA LEU A 274 24.48 -39.96 13.27
C LEU A 274 25.77 -40.77 13.01
N GLN A 275 26.94 -40.23 13.32
CA GLN A 275 28.25 -40.85 13.03
C GLN A 275 28.43 -42.24 13.66
N GLU A 276 27.73 -42.52 14.77
CA GLU A 276 27.78 -43.81 15.47
C GLU A 276 26.91 -44.90 14.82
N ILE A 277 26.14 -44.58 13.77
CA ILE A 277 25.27 -45.55 13.11
C ILE A 277 26.06 -46.40 12.12
N GLU A 278 26.18 -47.70 12.42
CA GLU A 278 26.78 -48.70 11.54
C GLU A 278 25.69 -49.59 10.92
N SER A 279 25.41 -49.41 9.62
CA SER A 279 24.46 -50.26 8.88
C SER A 279 24.90 -50.41 7.42
N PRO A 280 24.86 -51.63 6.83
CA PRO A 280 25.24 -51.86 5.43
C PRO A 280 24.31 -51.14 4.44
N PHE A 281 23.07 -50.86 4.85
CA PHE A 281 22.08 -50.16 4.04
C PHE A 281 22.31 -48.65 3.99
N VAL A 282 23.13 -48.07 4.88
CA VAL A 282 23.29 -46.62 5.01
C VAL A 282 24.55 -46.13 4.25
N GLU A 283 24.42 -44.99 3.59
CA GLU A 283 25.52 -44.17 3.07
C GLU A 283 25.38 -42.76 3.65
N MET A 284 26.35 -42.34 4.46
CA MET A 284 26.41 -40.97 4.95
C MET A 284 27.05 -40.09 3.88
N VAL A 285 26.25 -39.21 3.27
CA VAL A 285 26.69 -38.24 2.26
C VAL A 285 27.28 -36.98 2.91
N GLY A 286 26.76 -36.57 4.07
CA GLY A 286 27.17 -35.34 4.75
C GLY A 286 26.55 -34.08 4.15
N VAL A 287 27.14 -32.93 4.45
CA VAL A 287 26.69 -31.62 3.93
C VAL A 287 26.99 -31.54 2.42
N VAL A 288 26.06 -31.00 1.65
CA VAL A 288 26.20 -30.78 0.20
C VAL A 288 26.08 -29.29 -0.12
N ASP A 289 26.88 -28.81 -1.08
CA ASP A 289 26.87 -27.40 -1.50
C ASP A 289 25.54 -27.01 -2.16
N ARG A 290 24.96 -27.94 -2.92
CA ARG A 290 23.70 -27.78 -3.62
C ARG A 290 22.80 -28.98 -3.40
N VAL A 291 21.64 -28.75 -2.79
CA VAL A 291 20.70 -29.84 -2.47
C VAL A 291 20.22 -30.55 -3.74
N GLU A 292 20.14 -29.85 -4.89
CA GLU A 292 19.74 -30.49 -6.15
C GLU A 292 20.74 -31.53 -6.65
N GLU A 293 22.03 -31.41 -6.30
CA GLU A 293 23.04 -32.40 -6.67
C GLU A 293 22.85 -33.72 -5.92
N PHE A 294 22.41 -33.64 -4.67
CA PHE A 294 22.02 -34.81 -3.90
C PHE A 294 20.78 -35.49 -4.51
N TYR A 295 19.73 -34.72 -4.81
CA TYR A 295 18.50 -35.28 -5.36
C TYR A 295 18.66 -35.94 -6.73
N ARG A 296 19.64 -35.52 -7.55
CA ARG A 296 19.97 -36.20 -8.83
C ARG A 296 20.55 -37.60 -8.64
N ARG A 297 20.99 -37.97 -7.45
CA ARG A 297 21.63 -39.26 -7.15
C ARG A 297 20.66 -40.31 -6.62
N VAL A 298 19.40 -39.95 -6.33
CA VAL A 298 18.44 -40.84 -5.66
C VAL A 298 17.29 -41.22 -6.58
N ASP A 299 16.77 -42.44 -6.43
CA ASP A 299 15.62 -42.94 -7.18
C ASP A 299 14.30 -42.44 -6.59
N CYS A 300 14.22 -42.32 -5.26
CA CYS A 300 13.10 -41.75 -4.51
C CYS A 300 13.59 -41.06 -3.22
N VAL A 301 12.72 -40.28 -2.57
CA VAL A 301 12.99 -39.57 -1.33
C VAL A 301 12.13 -40.15 -0.20
N ALA A 302 12.76 -40.52 0.91
CA ALA A 302 12.05 -40.92 2.13
C ALA A 302 12.05 -39.78 3.15
N VAL A 303 10.87 -39.50 3.73
CA VAL A 303 10.71 -38.52 4.81
C VAL A 303 10.21 -39.21 6.08
N PRO A 304 11.11 -39.89 6.83
CA PRO A 304 10.74 -40.60 8.05
C PRO A 304 10.57 -39.60 9.19
N MET A 305 9.45 -38.87 9.26
CA MET A 305 9.15 -38.00 10.41
C MET A 305 7.84 -38.43 11.04
N GLN A 306 7.91 -39.11 12.17
CA GLN A 306 6.76 -39.54 12.96
C GLN A 306 6.38 -38.51 14.02
N ARG A 307 7.36 -37.71 14.48
CA ARG A 307 7.15 -36.64 15.48
C ARG A 307 7.94 -35.40 15.11
N SER A 308 7.28 -34.26 14.97
CA SER A 308 7.94 -32.99 14.60
C SER A 308 6.97 -31.80 14.57
N THR A 309 7.47 -30.57 14.60
CA THR A 309 6.67 -29.34 14.49
C THR A 309 6.75 -28.71 13.11
N GLY A 310 5.74 -27.92 12.72
CA GLY A 310 5.70 -27.16 11.47
C GLY A 310 5.64 -27.99 10.19
N LEU A 311 5.67 -27.29 9.04
CA LEU A 311 5.63 -27.87 7.70
C LEU A 311 6.96 -28.51 7.30
N LYS A 312 6.93 -29.67 6.63
CA LYS A 312 8.15 -30.36 6.17
C LYS A 312 8.60 -29.87 4.81
N ILE A 313 9.44 -28.84 4.83
CA ILE A 313 10.06 -28.26 3.64
C ILE A 313 10.71 -29.32 2.74
N LYS A 314 11.37 -30.34 3.31
CA LYS A 314 11.94 -31.47 2.54
C LYS A 314 10.91 -32.29 1.77
N THR A 315 9.70 -32.43 2.28
CA THR A 315 8.58 -33.05 1.55
C THR A 315 8.20 -32.16 0.37
N GLY A 316 7.95 -30.87 0.62
CA GLY A 316 7.63 -29.90 -0.43
C GLY A 316 8.69 -29.78 -1.52
N GLU A 317 9.96 -29.74 -1.14
CA GLU A 317 11.10 -29.65 -2.05
C GLU A 317 11.20 -30.88 -2.97
N ALA A 318 11.04 -32.09 -2.42
CA ALA A 318 11.00 -33.31 -3.21
C ALA A 318 9.81 -33.36 -4.18
N LEU A 319 8.63 -32.91 -3.74
CA LEU A 319 7.44 -32.78 -4.59
C LEU A 319 7.64 -31.74 -5.70
N SER A 320 8.26 -30.60 -5.41
CA SER A 320 8.58 -29.55 -6.38
C SER A 320 9.59 -30.01 -7.42
N LEU A 321 10.49 -30.92 -7.07
CA LEU A 321 11.42 -31.54 -8.01
C LEU A 321 10.82 -32.72 -8.80
N GLY A 322 9.55 -33.05 -8.58
CA GLY A 322 8.87 -34.18 -9.24
C GLY A 322 9.49 -35.54 -8.91
N LEU A 323 10.11 -35.65 -7.73
CA LEU A 323 10.70 -36.90 -7.25
C LEU A 323 9.62 -37.78 -6.59
N PRO A 324 9.71 -39.11 -6.68
CA PRO A 324 8.84 -40.00 -5.94
C PRO A 324 9.09 -39.85 -4.44
N VAL A 325 8.04 -39.61 -3.67
CA VAL A 325 8.11 -39.39 -2.22
C VAL A 325 7.49 -40.57 -1.47
N VAL A 326 8.23 -41.11 -0.51
CA VAL A 326 7.75 -42.07 0.48
C VAL A 326 7.78 -41.38 1.85
N SER A 327 6.63 -41.24 2.49
CA SER A 327 6.49 -40.38 3.67
C SER A 327 5.52 -40.97 4.68
N LEU A 328 5.77 -40.67 5.96
CA LEU A 328 4.77 -40.87 7.00
C LEU A 328 3.67 -39.81 6.88
N ALA A 329 2.47 -40.12 7.39
CA ALA A 329 1.34 -39.20 7.39
C ALA A 329 1.70 -37.84 8.05
N HIS A 330 2.36 -37.87 9.20
CA HIS A 330 2.81 -36.67 9.93
C HIS A 330 3.76 -35.79 9.11
N ALA A 331 4.64 -36.39 8.30
CA ALA A 331 5.59 -35.67 7.47
C ALA A 331 4.96 -35.05 6.19
N PHE A 332 3.75 -35.49 5.86
CA PHE A 332 2.98 -35.01 4.70
C PHE A 332 1.89 -34.00 5.09
N GLU A 333 1.71 -33.70 6.38
CA GLU A 333 0.80 -32.65 6.86
C GLU A 333 1.10 -31.31 6.16
N GLY A 334 0.05 -30.61 5.74
CA GLY A 334 0.14 -29.41 4.90
C GLY A 334 0.31 -29.66 3.39
N TYR A 335 0.39 -30.92 2.94
CA TYR A 335 0.44 -31.30 1.52
C TYR A 335 -0.72 -32.23 1.14
N GLU A 336 -1.18 -32.12 -0.10
CA GLU A 336 -2.33 -32.90 -0.62
C GLU A 336 -1.87 -34.22 -1.24
N ALA A 337 -2.00 -35.32 -0.49
CA ALA A 337 -1.55 -36.64 -0.94
C ALA A 337 -2.28 -37.12 -2.20
N ALA A 338 -1.56 -37.88 -3.04
CA ALA A 338 -2.10 -38.49 -4.26
C ALA A 338 -1.77 -39.99 -4.37
N HIS A 339 -1.07 -40.54 -3.38
CA HIS A 339 -0.71 -41.96 -3.30
C HIS A 339 -0.64 -42.40 -1.84
N ALA A 340 -0.88 -43.69 -1.56
CA ALA A 340 -0.84 -44.24 -0.19
C ALA A 340 0.55 -44.09 0.45
N LEU A 341 1.62 -44.25 -0.34
CA LEU A 341 3.01 -44.09 0.12
C LEU A 341 3.37 -42.68 0.60
N HIS A 342 2.53 -41.68 0.34
CA HIS A 342 2.71 -40.33 0.89
C HIS A 342 2.29 -40.25 2.37
N ARG A 343 1.48 -41.18 2.87
CA ARG A 343 0.84 -41.11 4.20
C ARG A 343 0.88 -42.45 4.93
N LEU A 344 2.06 -43.06 5.02
CA LEU A 344 2.26 -44.31 5.76
C LEU A 344 2.09 -44.08 7.27
N SER A 345 1.61 -45.10 8.00
CA SER A 345 1.28 -44.95 9.42
C SER A 345 2.50 -44.92 10.32
N ASP A 346 3.54 -45.70 9.99
CA ASP A 346 4.71 -45.92 10.83
C ASP A 346 5.97 -46.30 10.04
N PHE A 347 7.09 -46.33 10.75
CA PHE A 347 8.40 -46.70 10.20
C PHE A 347 8.44 -48.12 9.60
N GLY A 348 7.66 -49.06 10.14
CA GLY A 348 7.62 -50.44 9.65
C GLY A 348 6.93 -50.54 8.30
N GLU A 349 5.79 -49.85 8.13
CA GLU A 349 5.14 -49.71 6.82
C GLU A 349 6.05 -49.03 5.80
N MET A 350 6.75 -47.97 6.20
CA MET A 350 7.73 -47.31 5.33
C MET A 350 8.85 -48.24 4.89
N ALA A 351 9.44 -48.99 5.82
CA ALA A 351 10.48 -49.96 5.48
C ALA A 351 9.95 -51.02 4.49
N ARG A 352 8.78 -51.61 4.73
CA ARG A 352 8.18 -52.58 3.81
C ARG A 352 7.89 -51.98 2.43
N ALA A 353 7.38 -50.75 2.37
CA ALA A 353 7.18 -50.06 1.10
C ALA A 353 8.48 -49.86 0.32
N LEU A 354 9.59 -49.54 1.00
CA LEU A 354 10.90 -49.43 0.36
C LEU A 354 11.41 -50.79 -0.13
N VAL A 355 11.15 -51.88 0.60
CA VAL A 355 11.44 -53.25 0.15
C VAL A 355 10.65 -53.57 -1.14
N ASP A 356 9.35 -53.29 -1.16
CA ASP A 356 8.50 -53.52 -2.33
C ASP A 356 8.99 -52.73 -3.55
N LEU A 357 9.38 -51.47 -3.35
CA LEU A 357 9.96 -50.63 -4.41
C LEU A 357 11.31 -51.16 -4.87
N ALA A 358 12.12 -51.77 -4.00
CA ALA A 358 13.44 -52.29 -4.36
C ALA A 358 13.35 -53.53 -5.26
N PHE A 359 12.33 -54.37 -5.10
CA PHE A 359 12.13 -55.57 -5.92
C PHE A 359 11.33 -55.34 -7.20
N GLU A 360 10.57 -54.24 -7.31
CA GLU A 360 9.84 -53.85 -8.53
C GLU A 360 10.08 -52.37 -8.93
N PRO A 361 11.33 -51.95 -9.20
CA PRO A 361 11.72 -50.55 -9.12
C PRO A 361 11.06 -49.67 -10.19
N ARG A 362 11.23 -49.95 -11.50
CA ARG A 362 11.00 -48.86 -12.46
C ARG A 362 9.52 -48.47 -12.64
N PRO A 363 8.59 -49.40 -12.91
CA PRO A 363 7.18 -49.01 -13.11
C PRO A 363 6.55 -48.40 -11.85
N ARG A 364 6.83 -48.96 -10.66
CA ARG A 364 6.26 -48.45 -9.40
C ARG A 364 6.83 -47.09 -9.00
N ILE A 365 8.14 -46.88 -9.17
CA ILE A 365 8.77 -45.58 -8.88
C ILE A 365 8.26 -44.52 -9.89
N ASP A 366 8.03 -44.88 -11.15
CA ASP A 366 7.48 -43.96 -12.17
C ASP A 366 6.02 -43.56 -11.86
N LEU A 367 5.20 -44.52 -11.40
CA LEU A 367 3.86 -44.25 -10.90
C LEU A 367 3.89 -43.35 -9.67
N LEU A 368 4.79 -43.60 -8.72
CA LEU A 368 4.95 -42.78 -7.53
C LEU A 368 5.43 -41.36 -7.88
N ALA A 369 6.35 -41.20 -8.84
CA ALA A 369 6.76 -39.88 -9.33
C ALA A 369 5.57 -39.10 -9.93
N THR A 370 4.74 -39.78 -10.72
CA THR A 370 3.52 -39.20 -11.30
C THR A 370 2.55 -38.74 -10.20
N ALA A 371 2.39 -39.55 -9.16
CA ALA A 371 1.55 -39.19 -8.02
C ALA A 371 2.16 -38.06 -7.18
N SER A 372 3.47 -38.02 -6.97
CA SER A 372 4.16 -36.91 -6.31
C SER A 372 3.98 -35.59 -7.08
N ALA A 373 4.09 -35.60 -8.42
CA ALA A 373 3.76 -34.44 -9.24
C ALA A 373 2.26 -34.05 -9.15
N GLN A 374 1.36 -35.01 -9.01
CA GLN A 374 -0.07 -34.72 -8.77
C GLN A 374 -0.30 -34.10 -7.39
N ALA A 375 0.40 -34.57 -6.35
CA ALA A 375 0.33 -34.01 -5.00
C ALA A 375 0.83 -32.56 -4.96
N HIS A 376 1.92 -32.25 -5.69
CA HIS A 376 2.39 -30.89 -5.89
C HIS A 376 1.27 -30.01 -6.50
N ARG A 377 0.66 -30.44 -7.61
CA ARG A 377 -0.42 -29.69 -8.27
C ARG A 377 -1.63 -29.46 -7.37
N ARG A 378 -2.06 -30.47 -6.60
CA ARG A 378 -3.17 -30.37 -5.66
C ARG A 378 -2.85 -29.37 -4.55
N THR A 379 -1.65 -29.44 -3.96
CA THR A 379 -1.20 -28.50 -2.92
C THR A 379 -1.12 -27.08 -3.48
N ASN A 380 -0.57 -26.89 -4.68
CA ASN A 380 -0.50 -25.58 -5.32
C ASN A 380 -1.91 -24.99 -5.59
N ALA A 381 -2.90 -25.83 -5.88
CA ALA A 381 -4.29 -25.39 -6.02
C ALA A 381 -4.89 -24.90 -4.69
N VAL A 382 -4.50 -25.48 -3.55
CA VAL A 382 -4.85 -25.01 -2.20
C VAL A 382 -4.23 -23.63 -1.95
N ILE A 383 -2.92 -23.48 -2.19
CA ILE A 383 -2.20 -22.19 -2.05
C ILE A 383 -2.86 -21.10 -2.89
N ASN A 384 -3.12 -21.38 -4.17
CA ASN A 384 -3.77 -20.42 -5.06
C ASN A 384 -5.20 -20.06 -4.63
N ARG A 385 -5.92 -21.00 -4.00
CA ARG A 385 -7.25 -20.72 -3.44
C ARG A 385 -7.15 -19.84 -2.21
N ALA A 386 -6.18 -20.09 -1.34
CA ALA A 386 -5.92 -19.28 -0.17
C ALA A 386 -5.53 -17.85 -0.56
N PHE A 387 -4.66 -17.66 -1.57
CA PHE A 387 -4.34 -16.33 -2.11
C PHE A 387 -5.57 -15.61 -2.64
N ARG A 388 -6.34 -16.24 -3.54
CA ARG A 388 -7.56 -15.62 -4.08
C ARG A 388 -8.57 -15.24 -3.00
N ARG A 389 -8.72 -16.07 -1.95
CA ARG A 389 -9.60 -15.74 -0.82
C ARG A 389 -9.04 -14.60 0.01
N SER A 390 -7.73 -14.54 0.21
CA SER A 390 -7.05 -13.45 0.90
C SER A 390 -7.26 -12.13 0.16
N ASP A 391 -7.08 -12.12 -1.17
CA ASP A 391 -7.29 -10.93 -1.99
C ASP A 391 -8.75 -10.49 -1.95
N ALA A 392 -9.70 -11.43 -2.07
CA ALA A 392 -11.11 -11.12 -2.00
C ALA A 392 -11.47 -10.44 -0.68
N LEU A 393 -10.99 -10.97 0.46
CA LEU A 393 -11.22 -10.35 1.78
C LEU A 393 -10.61 -8.95 1.88
N ALA A 394 -9.40 -8.77 1.35
CA ALA A 394 -8.73 -7.47 1.36
C ALA A 394 -9.46 -6.44 0.47
N LEU A 395 -9.92 -6.84 -0.71
CA LEU A 395 -10.67 -5.99 -1.64
C LEU A 395 -12.10 -5.71 -1.16
N GLU A 396 -12.77 -6.65 -0.49
CA GLU A 396 -14.09 -6.46 0.13
C GLU A 396 -14.06 -5.39 1.22
N ARG A 397 -12.96 -5.31 1.99
CA ARG A 397 -12.78 -4.27 3.02
C ARG A 397 -12.20 -2.96 2.48
N ARG A 398 -11.80 -2.92 1.22
CA ARG A 398 -11.12 -1.76 0.63
C ARG A 398 -12.13 -0.65 0.35
N ARG A 399 -12.00 0.45 1.07
CA ARG A 399 -12.65 1.72 0.74
C ARG A 399 -11.91 2.37 -0.42
N LEU A 400 -12.28 2.06 -1.67
CA LEU A 400 -11.66 2.68 -2.84
C LEU A 400 -12.46 3.89 -3.32
N VAL A 401 -11.79 5.03 -3.45
CA VAL A 401 -12.31 6.24 -4.08
C VAL A 401 -11.53 6.50 -5.36
N VAL A 402 -12.24 6.71 -6.48
CA VAL A 402 -11.64 7.16 -7.74
C VAL A 402 -11.94 8.64 -7.91
N VAL A 403 -10.93 9.47 -8.14
CA VAL A 403 -11.07 10.89 -8.47
C VAL A 403 -10.72 11.08 -9.94
N ALA A 404 -11.75 11.30 -10.75
CA ALA A 404 -11.62 11.51 -12.19
C ALA A 404 -11.36 13.00 -12.49
N VAL A 405 -10.20 13.31 -13.06
CA VAL A 405 -9.68 14.67 -13.24
C VAL A 405 -9.26 14.94 -14.68
N GLY A 406 -9.11 16.21 -15.05
CA GLY A 406 -8.43 16.60 -16.30
C GLY A 406 -6.92 16.64 -16.09
N THR A 407 -6.13 16.61 -17.17
CA THR A 407 -4.66 16.63 -17.07
C THR A 407 -4.10 17.91 -16.46
N ARG A 408 -4.87 19.01 -16.47
CA ARG A 408 -4.57 20.25 -15.73
C ARG A 408 -4.50 20.07 -14.21
N ALA A 409 -5.07 19.01 -13.64
CA ALA A 409 -4.93 18.70 -12.22
C ALA A 409 -3.50 18.30 -11.81
N PHE A 410 -2.63 18.02 -12.79
CA PHE A 410 -1.21 17.75 -12.57
C PHE A 410 -0.34 19.00 -12.77
N GLU A 411 -0.90 20.09 -13.30
CA GLU A 411 -0.22 21.37 -13.53
C GLU A 411 -0.17 22.20 -12.23
N PRO A 412 1.02 22.61 -11.76
CA PRO A 412 1.19 23.48 -10.59
C PRO A 412 0.42 24.79 -10.71
N GLY A 413 -0.23 25.18 -9.62
CA GLY A 413 -0.92 26.47 -9.49
C GLY A 413 -2.30 26.54 -10.14
N THR A 414 -2.79 25.44 -10.73
CA THR A 414 -4.16 25.38 -11.23
C THR A 414 -5.16 25.11 -10.10
N ILE A 415 -6.41 25.52 -10.30
CA ILE A 415 -7.47 25.24 -9.32
C ILE A 415 -7.80 23.74 -9.27
N GLU A 416 -7.67 23.05 -10.40
CA GLU A 416 -7.80 21.61 -10.54
C GLU A 416 -6.77 20.85 -9.69
N GLN A 417 -5.51 21.30 -9.68
CA GLN A 417 -4.45 20.70 -8.87
C GLN A 417 -4.69 20.91 -7.38
N LEU A 418 -5.06 22.14 -6.96
CA LEU A 418 -5.39 22.44 -5.57
C LEU A 418 -6.58 21.62 -5.07
N ALA A 419 -7.60 21.45 -5.91
CA ALA A 419 -8.80 20.69 -5.60
C ALA A 419 -8.48 19.19 -5.48
N LEU A 420 -7.74 18.62 -6.42
CA LEU A 420 -7.28 17.23 -6.35
C LEU A 420 -6.44 16.99 -5.10
N LYS A 421 -5.48 17.88 -4.82
CA LYS A 421 -4.62 17.78 -3.63
C LYS A 421 -5.45 17.78 -2.34
N SER A 422 -6.41 18.70 -2.24
CA SER A 422 -7.30 18.83 -1.08
C SER A 422 -8.14 17.58 -0.86
N VAL A 423 -8.77 17.05 -1.91
CA VAL A 423 -9.57 15.82 -1.85
C VAL A 423 -8.69 14.62 -1.48
N TYR A 424 -7.53 14.47 -2.12
CA TYR A 424 -6.59 13.39 -1.85
C TYR A 424 -6.09 13.43 -0.40
N ASP A 425 -5.66 14.59 0.10
CA ASP A 425 -5.15 14.74 1.47
C ASP A 425 -6.24 14.49 2.53
N ALA A 426 -7.50 14.83 2.25
CA ALA A 426 -8.64 14.56 3.14
C ALA A 426 -9.02 13.07 3.17
N LEU A 427 -8.89 12.38 2.03
CA LEU A 427 -9.36 10.99 1.88
C LEU A 427 -8.28 9.95 2.15
N ARG A 428 -7.00 10.21 1.92
CA ARG A 428 -5.94 9.17 1.92
C ARG A 428 -5.81 8.35 3.22
N ASP A 429 -6.27 8.89 4.34
CA ASP A 429 -6.27 8.22 5.65
C ASP A 429 -7.55 7.40 5.89
N GLN A 430 -8.62 7.67 5.13
CA GLN A 430 -9.98 7.11 5.28
C GLN A 430 -10.46 6.28 4.09
N ALA A 431 -9.82 6.43 2.93
CA ALA A 431 -9.98 5.59 1.76
C ALA A 431 -8.66 5.44 1.01
N VAL A 432 -8.56 4.40 0.19
CA VAL A 432 -7.55 4.36 -0.84
C VAL A 432 -8.01 5.19 -2.03
N VAL A 433 -7.19 6.16 -2.44
CA VAL A 433 -7.53 7.10 -3.50
C VAL A 433 -6.77 6.73 -4.78
N ALA A 434 -7.51 6.60 -5.89
CA ALA A 434 -6.97 6.46 -7.23
C ALA A 434 -7.31 7.71 -8.05
N VAL A 435 -6.33 8.30 -8.71
CA VAL A 435 -6.51 9.45 -9.59
C VAL A 435 -6.59 8.96 -11.02
N LEU A 436 -7.66 9.33 -11.73
CA LEU A 436 -7.89 8.93 -13.12
C LEU A 436 -7.96 10.17 -14.00
N ALA A 437 -6.95 10.38 -14.84
CA ALA A 437 -6.94 11.45 -15.83
C ALA A 437 -7.83 11.07 -17.03
N VAL A 438 -8.96 11.76 -17.21
CA VAL A 438 -9.98 11.44 -18.23
C VAL A 438 -10.15 12.49 -19.32
N ALA A 439 -9.50 13.66 -19.22
CA ALA A 439 -9.64 14.73 -20.20
C ALA A 439 -8.36 15.54 -20.35
N GLY A 440 -8.06 16.01 -21.57
CA GLY A 440 -6.89 16.82 -21.90
C GLY A 440 -5.78 16.05 -22.63
N GLU A 441 -4.57 16.61 -22.62
CA GLU A 441 -3.38 16.05 -23.28
C GLU A 441 -2.51 15.25 -22.30
N ALA A 442 -2.01 14.09 -22.73
CA ALA A 442 -1.07 13.25 -21.99
C ALA A 442 0.21 14.02 -21.60
N ALA A 443 0.64 14.97 -22.44
CA ALA A 443 1.74 15.90 -22.14
C ALA A 443 1.58 16.63 -20.80
N GLY A 444 0.34 16.98 -20.40
CA GLY A 444 0.07 17.70 -19.15
C GLY A 444 0.43 16.90 -17.90
N ILE A 445 0.29 15.57 -17.95
CA ILE A 445 0.73 14.68 -16.86
C ILE A 445 2.25 14.61 -16.80
N LEU A 446 2.90 14.53 -17.97
CA LEU A 446 4.35 14.35 -18.11
C LEU A 446 5.16 15.60 -17.78
N ALA A 447 4.61 16.78 -18.09
CA ALA A 447 5.27 18.06 -17.84
C ALA A 447 5.67 18.25 -16.37
N GLN A 448 5.02 17.53 -15.45
CA GLN A 448 5.15 17.69 -14.01
C GLN A 448 5.12 16.33 -13.30
N ALA A 449 6.05 15.45 -13.70
CA ALA A 449 6.22 14.09 -13.14
C ALA A 449 6.16 14.03 -11.61
N GLY A 450 6.76 15.00 -10.90
CA GLY A 450 6.75 15.06 -9.44
C GLY A 450 5.36 15.24 -8.81
N THR A 451 4.41 15.84 -9.53
CA THR A 451 3.01 15.97 -9.09
C THR A 451 2.27 14.64 -9.23
N ALA A 452 2.49 13.90 -10.33
CA ALA A 452 1.93 12.56 -10.50
C ALA A 452 2.49 11.57 -9.46
N ASP A 453 3.79 11.66 -9.14
CA ASP A 453 4.44 10.86 -8.11
C ASP A 453 3.78 11.03 -6.72
N ARG A 454 3.26 12.22 -6.42
CA ARG A 454 2.51 12.48 -5.18
C ARG A 454 1.29 11.56 -5.05
N TYR A 455 0.61 11.28 -6.16
CA TYR A 455 -0.73 10.70 -6.15
C TYR A 455 -0.76 9.17 -6.17
N ARG A 456 0.40 8.50 -6.11
CA ARG A 456 0.60 7.04 -5.92
C ARG A 456 -0.06 6.11 -6.95
N ARG A 457 -1.38 6.21 -7.14
CA ARG A 457 -2.20 5.48 -8.12
C ARG A 457 -2.75 6.46 -9.14
N VAL A 458 -2.00 6.67 -10.21
CA VAL A 458 -2.41 7.51 -11.33
C VAL A 458 -2.71 6.63 -12.54
N TYR A 459 -3.91 6.79 -13.07
CA TYR A 459 -4.37 6.17 -14.30
C TYR A 459 -4.61 7.25 -15.34
N ALA A 460 -4.38 6.91 -16.60
CA ALA A 460 -4.68 7.75 -17.75
C ALA A 460 -5.69 7.03 -18.65
N SER A 461 -6.71 7.76 -19.11
CA SER A 461 -7.63 7.24 -20.10
C SER A 461 -6.91 6.91 -21.40
N ASP A 462 -7.35 5.87 -22.09
CA ASP A 462 -6.80 5.46 -23.38
C ASP A 462 -7.21 6.37 -24.55
N ASP A 463 -8.10 7.33 -24.30
CA ASP A 463 -8.57 8.32 -25.26
C ASP A 463 -8.07 9.76 -24.99
N LEU A 464 -7.10 9.93 -24.08
CA LEU A 464 -6.40 11.21 -23.94
C LEU A 464 -5.75 11.61 -25.27
N CYS A 465 -5.72 12.92 -25.55
CA CYS A 465 -4.95 13.45 -26.68
C CYS A 465 -3.47 13.03 -26.54
N ASP A 466 -2.74 12.98 -27.66
CA ASP A 466 -1.30 12.69 -27.78
C ASP A 466 -0.75 11.41 -27.08
N LEU A 467 -1.62 10.54 -26.56
CA LEU A 467 -1.27 9.34 -25.83
C LEU A 467 -0.44 8.33 -26.65
N ALA A 468 -0.75 8.18 -27.94
CA ALA A 468 -0.04 7.24 -28.81
C ALA A 468 1.45 7.59 -28.96
N GLU A 469 1.81 8.87 -28.84
CA GLU A 469 3.17 9.36 -28.94
C GLU A 469 3.91 9.26 -27.60
N ARG A 470 3.17 9.29 -26.48
CA ARG A 470 3.73 9.47 -25.13
C ARG A 470 3.45 8.33 -24.14
N GLY A 471 2.84 7.24 -24.58
CA GLY A 471 2.44 6.12 -23.71
C GLY A 471 3.61 5.46 -22.98
N GLU A 472 4.79 5.35 -23.62
CA GLU A 472 5.98 4.81 -22.97
C GLU A 472 6.53 5.72 -21.86
N GLU A 473 6.48 7.04 -22.06
CA GLU A 473 6.89 8.02 -21.06
C GLU A 473 5.96 7.99 -19.83
N LEU A 474 4.65 7.87 -20.05
CA LEU A 474 3.68 7.70 -18.96
C LEU A 474 3.93 6.41 -18.17
N ALA A 475 4.21 5.31 -18.88
CA ALA A 475 4.54 4.05 -18.25
C ALA A 475 5.82 4.14 -17.41
N ALA A 476 6.81 4.93 -17.84
CA ALA A 476 8.03 5.19 -17.09
C ALA A 476 7.78 5.99 -15.79
N LEU A 477 6.76 6.86 -15.77
CA LEU A 477 6.26 7.51 -14.54
C LEU A 477 5.38 6.59 -13.68
N GLY A 478 5.14 5.35 -14.11
CA GLY A 478 4.25 4.41 -13.43
C GLY A 478 2.76 4.76 -13.59
N VAL A 479 2.40 5.64 -14.53
CA VAL A 479 1.01 5.93 -14.88
C VAL A 479 0.47 4.79 -15.74
N GLN A 480 -0.66 4.22 -15.32
CA GLN A 480 -1.29 3.10 -16.03
C GLN A 480 -2.34 3.60 -17.01
N VAL A 481 -2.16 3.28 -18.29
CA VAL A 481 -3.12 3.60 -19.34
C VAL A 481 -4.20 2.52 -19.41
N SER A 482 -5.48 2.93 -19.39
CA SER A 482 -6.60 1.99 -19.47
C SER A 482 -7.87 2.65 -19.98
N ASN A 483 -8.74 1.86 -20.60
CA ASN A 483 -10.09 2.29 -20.90
C ASN A 483 -10.88 2.57 -19.61
N VAL A 484 -11.50 3.75 -19.50
CA VAL A 484 -12.19 4.19 -18.28
C VAL A 484 -13.26 3.20 -17.83
N SER A 485 -14.10 2.70 -18.75
CA SER A 485 -15.18 1.75 -18.41
C SER A 485 -14.62 0.43 -17.89
N ALA A 486 -13.58 -0.10 -18.54
CA ALA A 486 -12.93 -1.34 -18.12
C ALA A 486 -12.24 -1.20 -16.77
N LEU A 487 -11.54 -0.07 -16.55
CA LEU A 487 -10.87 0.24 -15.31
C LEU A 487 -11.86 0.35 -14.14
N LEU A 488 -12.96 1.08 -14.31
CA LEU A 488 -13.99 1.22 -13.28
C LEU A 488 -14.65 -0.13 -12.94
N ALA A 489 -14.94 -0.96 -13.94
CA ALA A 489 -15.49 -2.30 -13.74
C ALA A 489 -14.50 -3.24 -13.02
N GLN A 490 -13.20 -3.07 -13.24
CA GLN A 490 -12.14 -3.81 -12.57
C GLN A 490 -11.93 -3.33 -11.12
N LEU A 491 -11.86 -2.02 -10.92
CA LEU A 491 -11.57 -1.40 -9.62
C LEU A 491 -12.75 -1.47 -8.65
N LYS A 492 -13.99 -1.41 -9.16
CA LYS A 492 -15.23 -1.39 -8.36
C LYS A 492 -15.17 -0.39 -7.20
N PRO A 493 -14.96 0.91 -7.48
CA PRO A 493 -14.84 1.91 -6.41
C PRO A 493 -16.14 2.02 -5.61
N MET A 494 -16.01 2.38 -4.32
CA MET A 494 -17.16 2.75 -3.50
C MET A 494 -17.67 4.16 -3.86
N VAL A 495 -16.76 5.05 -4.23
CA VAL A 495 -17.08 6.42 -4.64
C VAL A 495 -16.29 6.79 -5.89
N VAL A 496 -16.97 7.41 -6.84
CA VAL A 496 -16.36 8.08 -7.98
C VAL A 496 -16.59 9.58 -7.81
N ILE A 497 -15.53 10.36 -7.70
CA ILE A 497 -15.57 11.83 -7.68
C ILE A 497 -15.25 12.32 -9.09
N ALA A 498 -16.17 13.04 -9.72
CA ALA A 498 -16.02 13.56 -11.07
C ALA A 498 -15.69 15.06 -11.05
N ASP A 499 -14.44 15.38 -11.35
CA ASP A 499 -13.93 16.75 -11.56
C ASP A 499 -13.79 17.09 -13.05
N ALA A 500 -13.64 16.07 -13.88
CA ALA A 500 -13.64 16.18 -15.33
C ALA A 500 -14.77 15.34 -15.95
N ALA A 501 -15.26 15.79 -17.10
CA ALA A 501 -16.30 15.08 -17.83
C ALA A 501 -15.68 13.99 -18.71
N HIS A 502 -16.32 12.83 -18.70
CA HIS A 502 -16.00 11.74 -19.61
C HIS A 502 -17.20 10.81 -19.75
N ALA A 503 -17.56 10.43 -20.97
CA ALA A 503 -18.80 9.69 -21.25
C ALA A 503 -18.91 8.36 -20.49
N ALA A 504 -17.79 7.67 -20.27
CA ALA A 504 -17.76 6.44 -19.48
C ALA A 504 -18.15 6.65 -18.00
N LEU A 505 -17.92 7.82 -17.40
CA LEU A 505 -18.32 8.09 -16.02
C LEU A 505 -19.85 8.09 -15.88
N TRP A 506 -20.55 8.50 -16.93
CA TRP A 506 -22.01 8.63 -16.97
C TRP A 506 -22.74 7.32 -17.27
N THR A 507 -22.05 6.42 -17.98
CA THR A 507 -22.60 5.16 -18.51
C THR A 507 -22.08 3.92 -17.77
N ALA A 508 -21.11 4.07 -16.86
CA ALA A 508 -20.61 2.98 -16.04
C ALA A 508 -21.72 2.38 -15.17
N ASN A 509 -21.83 1.05 -15.19
CA ASN A 509 -22.76 0.28 -14.37
C ASN A 509 -22.12 -0.13 -13.05
N LEU A 510 -22.26 0.71 -12.04
CA LEU A 510 -21.66 0.56 -10.71
C LEU A 510 -22.74 0.70 -9.62
N PRO A 511 -23.66 -0.28 -9.47
CA PRO A 511 -24.82 -0.17 -8.59
C PRO A 511 -24.47 -0.10 -7.09
N GLU A 512 -23.23 -0.43 -6.71
CA GLU A 512 -22.73 -0.33 -5.34
C GLU A 512 -21.96 0.97 -5.07
N ALA A 513 -21.66 1.74 -6.11
CA ALA A 513 -20.85 2.96 -6.01
C ALA A 513 -21.71 4.21 -5.93
N SER A 514 -21.23 5.23 -5.21
CA SER A 514 -21.79 6.59 -5.26
C SER A 514 -21.02 7.44 -6.26
N LEU A 515 -21.72 8.20 -7.09
CA LEU A 515 -21.12 9.21 -7.97
C LEU A 515 -21.24 10.59 -7.32
N LEU A 516 -20.13 11.27 -7.12
CA LEU A 516 -20.09 12.66 -6.65
C LEU A 516 -19.61 13.57 -7.76
N LEU A 517 -20.48 14.43 -8.26
CA LEU A 517 -20.16 15.41 -9.30
C LEU A 517 -19.83 16.74 -8.65
N ARG A 518 -18.60 17.23 -8.79
CA ARG A 518 -18.23 18.56 -8.29
C ARG A 518 -18.50 19.60 -9.38
N TRP A 519 -19.70 20.18 -9.34
CA TRP A 519 -20.27 20.90 -10.48
C TRP A 519 -19.43 22.06 -10.98
N GLU A 520 -18.71 22.80 -10.12
CA GLU A 520 -17.89 23.94 -10.57
C GLU A 520 -16.60 23.47 -11.25
N MET A 521 -16.05 22.34 -10.80
CA MET A 521 -14.99 21.66 -11.54
C MET A 521 -15.54 21.21 -12.88
N LEU A 522 -16.82 20.81 -12.90
CA LEU A 522 -17.53 20.48 -14.12
C LEU A 522 -17.93 21.71 -14.99
N ALA A 523 -18.11 22.91 -14.46
CA ALA A 523 -18.55 24.04 -15.27
C ALA A 523 -17.45 24.58 -16.21
N GLN A 524 -16.18 24.21 -15.96
CA GLN A 524 -15.02 24.75 -16.66
C GLN A 524 -14.67 24.06 -18.00
N GLN A 525 -15.45 23.08 -18.46
CA GLN A 525 -15.24 22.44 -19.77
C GLN A 525 -16.56 22.44 -20.54
N GLU A 526 -16.55 22.29 -21.88
CA GLU A 526 -17.77 22.05 -22.66
C GLU A 526 -18.30 20.64 -22.35
N ARG A 527 -19.56 20.48 -21.89
CA ARG A 527 -20.06 19.18 -21.39
C ARG A 527 -21.48 18.84 -21.79
N ASP A 528 -21.68 17.56 -22.11
CA ASP A 528 -22.94 16.84 -21.98
C ASP A 528 -22.84 15.90 -20.77
N VAL A 529 -23.42 16.29 -19.64
CA VAL A 529 -23.55 15.43 -18.45
C VAL A 529 -24.93 14.78 -18.51
N VAL A 530 -24.96 13.45 -18.57
CA VAL A 530 -26.21 12.67 -18.56
C VAL A 530 -26.18 11.72 -17.38
N LEU A 531 -26.97 12.01 -16.35
CA LEU A 531 -27.05 11.13 -15.17
C LEU A 531 -27.99 9.96 -15.45
N SER A 532 -27.44 8.76 -15.53
CA SER A 532 -28.21 7.52 -15.65
C SER A 532 -28.33 6.79 -14.32
N ARG A 533 -29.35 5.95 -14.13
CA ARG A 533 -29.60 5.16 -12.90
C ARG A 533 -28.65 3.96 -12.76
N THR A 534 -27.37 4.16 -13.05
CA THR A 534 -26.36 3.09 -13.07
C THR A 534 -25.46 3.08 -11.83
N TYR A 535 -25.59 4.08 -10.96
CA TYR A 535 -24.94 4.19 -9.67
C TYR A 535 -25.93 3.93 -8.52
N ARG A 536 -25.41 3.58 -7.33
CA ARG A 536 -26.22 3.49 -6.11
C ARG A 536 -26.96 4.79 -5.81
N GLN A 537 -26.21 5.89 -5.96
CA GLN A 537 -26.70 7.26 -5.83
C GLN A 537 -25.77 8.19 -6.61
N ALA A 538 -26.32 9.30 -7.07
CA ALA A 538 -25.56 10.41 -7.63
C ALA A 538 -25.78 11.65 -6.77
N VAL A 539 -24.72 12.38 -6.47
CA VAL A 539 -24.75 13.62 -5.69
C VAL A 539 -24.10 14.70 -6.52
N VAL A 540 -24.84 15.78 -6.79
CA VAL A 540 -24.28 17.00 -7.38
C VAL A 540 -23.89 17.94 -6.25
N SER A 541 -22.60 18.21 -6.15
CA SER A 541 -21.99 19.07 -5.13
C SER A 541 -21.63 20.41 -5.74
N ALA A 542 -22.14 21.48 -5.14
CA ALA A 542 -21.88 22.86 -5.54
C ALA A 542 -22.08 23.82 -4.35
N PRO A 543 -21.46 25.02 -4.33
CA PRO A 543 -21.80 26.07 -3.40
C PRO A 543 -23.30 26.43 -3.41
N THR A 544 -23.87 26.58 -4.62
CA THR A 544 -25.23 27.08 -4.81
C THR A 544 -25.94 26.28 -5.90
N MET A 545 -27.26 26.15 -5.78
CA MET A 545 -28.09 25.52 -6.81
C MET A 545 -28.27 26.50 -7.98
N THR A 546 -27.90 26.09 -9.19
CA THR A 546 -28.09 26.86 -10.42
C THR A 546 -29.15 26.21 -11.34
N PRO A 547 -29.74 26.95 -12.30
CA PRO A 547 -30.67 26.37 -13.28
C PRO A 547 -30.06 25.21 -14.08
N GLU A 548 -28.77 25.27 -14.39
CA GLU A 548 -28.05 24.21 -15.11
C GLU A 548 -27.92 22.95 -14.27
N ILE A 549 -27.61 23.09 -12.97
CA ILE A 549 -27.62 21.96 -12.02
C ILE A 549 -29.02 21.35 -11.95
N SER A 550 -30.04 22.20 -11.82
CA SER A 550 -31.43 21.74 -11.78
C SER A 550 -31.81 20.98 -13.06
N ALA A 551 -31.33 21.41 -14.23
CA ALA A 551 -31.61 20.75 -15.51
C ALA A 551 -30.89 19.39 -15.62
N VAL A 552 -29.65 19.28 -15.15
CA VAL A 552 -28.92 17.99 -15.14
C VAL A 552 -29.53 17.01 -14.15
N MET A 553 -30.05 17.51 -13.02
CA MET A 553 -30.73 16.67 -12.04
C MET A 553 -32.14 16.26 -12.50
N ASP A 554 -32.77 17.05 -13.37
CA ASP A 554 -34.14 16.78 -13.84
C ASP A 554 -34.22 15.44 -14.57
N GLY A 555 -35.19 14.60 -14.17
CA GLY A 555 -35.32 13.24 -14.68
C GLY A 555 -34.28 12.22 -14.16
N SER A 556 -33.42 12.59 -13.21
CA SER A 556 -32.48 11.69 -12.52
C SER A 556 -32.86 11.48 -11.04
N ASP A 557 -32.26 10.48 -10.38
CA ASP A 557 -32.41 10.27 -8.92
C ASP A 557 -31.28 10.97 -8.11
N ALA A 558 -30.63 11.98 -8.71
CA ALA A 558 -29.52 12.67 -8.07
C ALA A 558 -29.99 13.58 -6.92
N SER A 559 -29.19 13.67 -5.85
CA SER A 559 -29.38 14.67 -4.79
C SER A 559 -28.42 15.83 -4.95
N PHE A 560 -28.74 16.97 -4.32
CA PHE A 560 -27.89 18.15 -4.28
C PHE A 560 -27.30 18.30 -2.88
N GLU A 561 -26.00 18.53 -2.80
CA GLU A 561 -25.32 18.84 -1.55
C GLU A 561 -24.55 20.16 -1.66
N ALA A 562 -24.83 21.07 -0.72
CA ALA A 562 -24.15 22.35 -0.66
C ALA A 562 -22.75 22.18 -0.06
N ALA A 563 -21.71 22.11 -0.89
CA ALA A 563 -20.35 21.89 -0.43
C ALA A 563 -19.32 22.78 -1.15
N PRO A 564 -18.27 23.22 -0.45
CA PRO A 564 -17.18 23.97 -1.06
C PRO A 564 -16.33 23.06 -1.94
N ILE A 565 -15.69 23.66 -2.95
CA ILE A 565 -14.78 22.95 -3.86
C ILE A 565 -13.58 22.38 -3.12
N LEU A 566 -13.01 23.12 -2.18
CA LEU A 566 -11.89 22.64 -1.36
C LEU A 566 -12.40 21.98 -0.08
N TRP A 567 -11.97 20.74 0.13
CA TRP A 567 -12.25 19.95 1.32
C TRP A 567 -11.25 20.25 2.43
N ARG A 568 -11.73 20.28 3.69
CA ARG A 568 -10.85 20.52 4.84
C ARG A 568 -9.96 19.29 5.07
N VAL A 569 -8.68 19.53 5.31
CA VAL A 569 -7.77 18.50 5.83
C VAL A 569 -7.95 18.43 7.35
N PRO A 570 -8.27 17.27 7.95
CA PRO A 570 -8.56 17.17 9.39
C PRO A 570 -7.37 17.45 10.34
N ALA A 571 -6.14 17.60 9.84
CA ALA A 571 -4.95 17.46 10.68
C ALA A 571 -3.89 18.54 10.43
N ILE A 572 -4.17 19.78 10.84
CA ILE A 572 -3.11 20.62 11.42
C ILE A 572 -3.74 21.40 12.59
N PRO A 573 -3.49 21.02 13.85
CA PRO A 573 -3.78 21.90 14.97
C PRO A 573 -2.84 23.10 14.88
N ARG A 574 -3.25 24.16 14.17
CA ARG A 574 -2.59 25.46 14.34
C ARG A 574 -2.92 25.90 15.76
N ARG A 575 -1.88 26.20 16.55
CA ARG A 575 -2.01 26.97 17.79
C ARG A 575 -2.86 28.18 17.43
N SER A 576 -4.08 28.26 17.95
CA SER A 576 -4.87 29.49 17.88
C SER A 576 -4.02 30.56 18.54
N THR A 577 -3.40 31.45 17.76
CA THR A 577 -2.89 32.69 18.31
C THR A 577 -4.14 33.46 18.72
N GLY A 578 -4.51 33.32 19.98
CA GLY A 578 -5.75 33.84 20.52
C GLY A 578 -5.86 35.32 20.24
N ARG A 579 -6.91 35.68 19.52
CA ARG A 579 -7.68 36.92 19.65
C ARG A 579 -8.97 36.72 18.87
N HIS A 580 -10.06 36.53 19.62
CA HIS A 580 -11.41 36.58 19.07
C HIS A 580 -11.65 37.98 18.50
N ALA A 581 -11.66 38.13 17.17
CA ALA A 581 -12.09 39.34 16.50
C ALA A 581 -13.61 39.26 16.24
N SER A 582 -14.39 40.08 16.93
CA SER A 582 -15.84 40.22 16.76
C SER A 582 -16.16 41.28 15.68
N GLY A 583 -16.18 40.88 14.41
CA GLY A 583 -16.57 41.75 13.29
C GLY A 583 -16.83 40.96 12.00
N PRO A 584 -17.64 41.47 11.05
CA PRO A 584 -17.85 40.85 9.75
C PRO A 584 -16.52 40.78 8.99
N ARG A 585 -16.21 39.61 8.43
CA ARG A 585 -14.99 39.38 7.64
C ARG A 585 -15.33 39.62 6.17
N SER A 586 -14.50 40.39 5.47
CA SER A 586 -14.71 40.72 4.05
C SER A 586 -13.64 40.11 3.14
N LEU A 587 -14.00 39.72 1.93
CA LEU A 587 -13.11 39.16 0.90
C LEU A 587 -13.17 40.01 -0.37
N ALA A 588 -12.02 40.42 -0.91
CA ALA A 588 -11.95 41.11 -2.20
C ALA A 588 -11.57 40.13 -3.33
N VAL A 589 -12.46 39.94 -4.29
CA VAL A 589 -12.29 39.06 -5.46
C VAL A 589 -12.08 39.94 -6.69
N LEU A 590 -10.84 40.03 -7.16
CA LEU A 590 -10.50 40.60 -8.48
C LEU A 590 -10.95 39.61 -9.57
N GLY A 591 -10.95 39.92 -10.87
CA GLY A 591 -11.15 38.90 -11.92
C GLY A 591 -11.93 39.38 -13.14
N ALA A 592 -11.93 38.57 -14.20
CA ALA A 592 -12.70 38.85 -15.42
C ALA A 592 -14.21 38.70 -15.17
N ASP A 593 -14.99 39.59 -15.79
CA ASP A 593 -16.46 39.60 -15.74
C ASP A 593 -17.02 38.29 -16.33
N ALA A 594 -18.04 37.73 -15.69
CA ALA A 594 -18.64 36.41 -15.97
C ALA A 594 -17.67 35.21 -16.01
N GLY A 595 -16.42 35.36 -15.53
CA GLY A 595 -15.45 34.27 -15.44
C GLY A 595 -15.91 33.21 -14.44
N PRO A 596 -15.90 31.91 -14.80
CA PRO A 596 -16.35 30.81 -13.90
C PRO A 596 -15.65 30.85 -12.53
N VAL A 597 -14.37 31.23 -12.52
CA VAL A 597 -13.53 31.30 -11.32
C VAL A 597 -13.94 32.46 -10.39
N THR A 598 -14.32 33.62 -10.94
CA THR A 598 -14.73 34.81 -10.17
C THR A 598 -16.06 34.57 -9.46
N ALA A 599 -17.04 34.00 -10.17
CA ALA A 599 -18.36 33.66 -9.62
C ALA A 599 -18.25 32.63 -8.49
N MET A 600 -17.44 31.60 -8.73
CA MET A 600 -17.15 30.52 -7.79
C MET A 600 -16.50 31.00 -6.49
N ALA A 601 -15.49 31.86 -6.57
CA ALA A 601 -14.83 32.43 -5.39
C ALA A 601 -15.80 33.26 -4.53
N ALA A 602 -16.70 33.99 -5.17
CA ALA A 602 -17.68 34.81 -4.48
C ALA A 602 -18.80 33.98 -3.81
N ASP A 603 -19.23 32.89 -4.42
CA ASP A 603 -20.19 31.95 -3.84
C ASP A 603 -19.62 31.22 -2.63
N MET A 604 -18.37 30.76 -2.71
CA MET A 604 -17.67 30.15 -1.59
C MET A 604 -17.55 31.13 -0.40
N ALA A 605 -17.27 32.41 -0.67
CA ALA A 605 -17.21 33.45 0.34
C ALA A 605 -18.56 33.64 1.05
N ARG A 606 -19.66 33.68 0.28
CA ARG A 606 -21.03 33.81 0.82
C ARG A 606 -21.41 32.65 1.74
N ILE A 607 -21.13 31.41 1.35
CA ILE A 607 -21.42 30.20 2.17
C ILE A 607 -20.66 30.22 3.49
N ARG A 608 -19.46 30.79 3.48
CA ARG A 608 -18.62 30.91 4.67
C ARG A 608 -18.93 32.15 5.52
N GLY A 609 -20.01 32.88 5.21
CA GLY A 609 -20.44 34.06 5.96
C GLY A 609 -19.53 35.28 5.79
N LEU A 610 -18.75 35.34 4.71
CA LEU A 610 -17.88 36.46 4.38
C LEU A 610 -18.62 37.50 3.52
N GLN A 611 -18.36 38.78 3.76
CA GLN A 611 -18.79 39.86 2.86
C GLN A 611 -17.87 39.94 1.64
N CYS A 612 -18.35 39.50 0.49
CA CYS A 612 -17.57 39.52 -0.75
C CYS A 612 -17.70 40.86 -1.48
N HIS A 613 -16.58 41.43 -1.90
CA HIS A 613 -16.48 42.63 -2.74
C HIS A 613 -15.76 42.24 -4.04
N ALA A 614 -16.41 42.45 -5.19
CA ALA A 614 -15.81 42.13 -6.49
C ALA A 614 -15.17 43.38 -7.12
N VAL A 615 -13.99 43.23 -7.70
CA VAL A 615 -13.32 44.27 -8.50
C VAL A 615 -13.23 43.72 -9.93
N ALA A 616 -14.24 44.00 -10.73
CA ALA A 616 -14.42 43.48 -12.08
C ALA A 616 -14.34 44.60 -13.13
N ALA A 617 -13.94 44.25 -14.35
CA ALA A 617 -13.84 45.19 -15.47
C ALA A 617 -15.20 45.69 -15.98
N GLN A 618 -16.32 45.00 -15.69
CA GLN A 618 -17.71 45.40 -15.90
C GLN A 618 -18.70 44.58 -15.02
N GLU A 619 -19.95 45.04 -14.92
CA GLU A 619 -20.94 44.86 -13.84
C GLU A 619 -21.33 43.41 -13.44
N ILE A 620 -21.03 43.03 -12.18
CA ILE A 620 -21.75 41.94 -11.48
C ILE A 620 -23.03 42.50 -10.85
N ALA A 621 -24.19 42.18 -11.44
CA ALA A 621 -25.48 42.80 -11.15
C ALA A 621 -26.08 42.59 -9.73
N ALA A 622 -25.38 41.91 -8.81
CA ALA A 622 -25.88 41.64 -7.45
C ALA A 622 -24.85 41.82 -6.32
N MET A 623 -23.64 42.29 -6.64
CA MET A 623 -22.57 42.54 -5.67
C MET A 623 -22.14 44.01 -5.73
N PRO A 624 -21.67 44.62 -4.63
CA PRO A 624 -20.97 45.90 -4.71
C PRO A 624 -19.72 45.72 -5.59
N CYS A 625 -19.80 46.18 -6.83
CA CYS A 625 -18.76 46.04 -7.85
C CYS A 625 -18.13 47.42 -8.13
N HIS A 626 -16.81 47.46 -8.30
CA HIS A 626 -16.08 48.68 -8.65
C HIS A 626 -15.37 48.48 -9.98
N GLU A 627 -15.77 49.20 -11.04
CA GLU A 627 -15.01 49.25 -12.30
C GLU A 627 -13.64 49.93 -12.06
N PRO A 628 -12.50 49.27 -12.35
CA PRO A 628 -11.16 49.84 -12.15
C PRO A 628 -10.98 51.21 -12.82
N ARG A 629 -11.57 51.35 -14.01
CA ARG A 629 -11.50 52.57 -14.81
C ARG A 629 -12.36 53.70 -14.24
N SER A 630 -13.63 53.43 -13.91
CA SER A 630 -14.54 54.40 -13.31
C SER A 630 -14.07 54.84 -11.91
N TYR A 631 -13.43 53.96 -11.15
CA TYR A 631 -12.83 54.27 -9.85
C TYR A 631 -11.67 55.28 -9.95
N ILE A 632 -10.77 55.06 -10.92
CA ILE A 632 -9.64 55.94 -11.22
C ILE A 632 -10.13 57.27 -11.84
N GLU A 633 -11.11 57.22 -12.75
CA GLU A 633 -11.69 58.40 -13.39
C GLU A 633 -12.48 59.28 -12.40
N ASN A 634 -13.07 58.71 -11.33
CA ASN A 634 -13.73 59.48 -10.27
C ASN A 634 -12.74 60.22 -9.34
N ILE A 635 -11.54 59.65 -9.12
CA ILE A 635 -10.45 60.32 -8.42
C ILE A 635 -9.84 61.42 -9.30
N LEU A 636 -9.55 61.12 -10.57
CA LEU A 636 -9.01 62.09 -11.53
C LEU A 636 -10.00 63.22 -11.86
N GLY A 637 -11.30 62.92 -11.82
CA GLY A 637 -12.39 63.88 -12.06
C GLY A 637 -12.77 64.72 -10.83
N GLY A 638 -12.03 64.63 -9.71
CA GLY A 638 -12.29 65.41 -8.49
C GLY A 638 -13.61 65.07 -7.76
N ARG A 639 -14.30 64.02 -8.20
CA ARG A 639 -15.55 63.52 -7.60
C ARG A 639 -15.30 62.68 -6.35
N ARG A 640 -14.04 62.31 -6.10
CA ARG A 640 -13.57 61.69 -4.87
C ARG A 640 -12.16 62.21 -4.57
N PRO A 641 -11.81 62.54 -3.32
CA PRO A 641 -10.46 62.99 -2.99
C PRO A 641 -9.46 61.86 -3.26
N ALA A 642 -8.35 62.20 -3.92
CA ALA A 642 -7.21 61.29 -4.02
C ALA A 642 -6.67 60.99 -2.62
N PRO A 643 -6.21 59.76 -2.33
CA PRO A 643 -5.46 59.51 -1.10
C PRO A 643 -4.24 60.43 -1.05
N ASP A 644 -3.94 61.05 0.10
CA ASP A 644 -2.88 62.07 0.24
C ASP A 644 -1.51 61.65 -0.34
N PHE A 645 -1.21 60.35 -0.37
CA PHE A 645 0.05 59.85 -0.92
C PHE A 645 0.12 59.81 -2.46
N ALA A 646 -1.02 59.82 -3.15
CA ALA A 646 -1.09 59.93 -4.60
C ALA A 646 -0.74 61.36 -5.08
N LEU A 647 -0.93 62.35 -4.21
CA LEU A 647 -0.41 63.72 -4.39
C LEU A 647 1.10 63.79 -4.10
N ASP A 648 1.59 63.07 -3.08
CA ASP A 648 3.03 63.01 -2.74
C ASP A 648 3.90 62.29 -3.80
N LEU A 649 3.36 61.31 -4.52
CA LEU A 649 4.03 60.65 -5.66
C LEU A 649 4.05 61.51 -6.94
N GLY A 650 3.37 62.67 -6.91
CA GLY A 650 3.22 63.65 -7.99
C GLY A 650 4.44 64.52 -8.30
N GLY A 651 5.65 64.07 -7.98
CA GLY A 651 6.90 64.77 -8.31
C GLY A 651 7.74 64.13 -9.42
N CYS A 652 7.75 62.80 -9.55
CA CYS A 652 8.58 62.07 -10.52
C CYS A 652 7.97 60.71 -10.91
N ARG A 653 7.50 60.65 -12.17
CA ARG A 653 6.87 59.60 -13.01
C ARG A 653 6.98 58.07 -12.75
N ALA A 654 7.63 57.55 -11.71
CA ALA A 654 7.79 56.09 -11.53
C ALA A 654 6.65 55.40 -10.74
N GLY A 655 6.05 56.06 -9.74
CA GLY A 655 5.11 55.40 -8.82
C GLY A 655 3.73 55.06 -9.40
N TYR A 656 3.22 55.88 -10.33
CA TYR A 656 1.86 55.73 -10.86
C TYR A 656 1.74 54.58 -11.89
N ALA A 657 2.77 54.37 -12.71
CA ALA A 657 2.82 53.26 -13.67
C ALA A 657 2.95 51.90 -12.96
N LEU A 658 3.73 51.84 -11.88
CA LEU A 658 3.91 50.62 -11.07
C LEU A 658 2.62 50.24 -10.32
N CYS A 659 1.88 51.21 -9.78
CA CYS A 659 0.56 50.95 -9.18
C CYS A 659 -0.42 50.36 -10.19
N ARG A 660 -0.40 50.85 -11.44
CA ARG A 660 -1.23 50.31 -12.53
C ARG A 660 -0.82 48.89 -12.91
N GLU A 661 0.49 48.63 -13.03
CA GLU A 661 1.04 47.30 -13.35
C GLU A 661 0.77 46.26 -12.25
N MET A 662 0.83 46.64 -10.97
CA MET A 662 0.46 45.76 -9.84
C MET A 662 -1.03 45.39 -9.87
N LEU A 663 -1.91 46.34 -10.17
CA LEU A 663 -3.35 46.11 -10.29
C LEU A 663 -3.72 45.28 -11.53
N GLU A 664 -2.99 45.42 -12.63
CA GLU A 664 -3.18 44.66 -13.87
C GLU A 664 -2.65 43.21 -13.79
N ARG A 665 -1.61 42.94 -12.98
CA ARG A 665 -0.98 41.61 -12.86
C ARG A 665 -1.53 40.70 -11.76
N LEU A 666 -2.28 41.24 -10.81
CA LEU A 666 -2.93 40.45 -9.76
C LEU A 666 -4.19 39.77 -10.31
N HIS A 667 -4.03 38.63 -11.00
CA HIS A 667 -5.12 37.73 -11.39
C HIS A 667 -5.76 36.99 -10.16
N VAL A 668 -6.08 37.75 -9.09
CA VAL A 668 -6.94 37.46 -7.90
C VAL A 668 -6.39 36.51 -6.82
N PRO A 669 -6.73 36.62 -5.50
CA PRO A 669 -7.19 37.76 -4.69
C PRO A 669 -6.16 38.22 -3.62
N ILE A 670 -6.36 39.43 -3.07
CA ILE A 670 -5.73 39.91 -1.84
C ILE A 670 -6.68 39.69 -0.65
N VAL A 671 -6.14 39.13 0.45
CA VAL A 671 -6.84 38.81 1.71
C VAL A 671 -6.82 40.00 2.67
N SER A 672 -7.95 40.28 3.35
CA SER A 672 -7.96 41.01 4.63
C SER A 672 -8.51 40.10 5.73
N VAL A 673 -7.76 39.97 6.83
CA VAL A 673 -8.20 39.33 8.07
C VAL A 673 -7.94 40.29 9.22
N GLU A 674 -8.99 40.91 9.74
CA GLU A 674 -9.30 41.13 11.17
C GLU A 674 -10.24 42.33 11.35
N GLY A 675 -11.22 42.16 12.25
CA GLY A 675 -12.04 43.26 12.74
C GLY A 675 -11.23 44.20 13.62
N ALA A 676 -11.50 45.50 13.47
CA ALA A 676 -10.98 46.64 14.23
C ALA A 676 -10.21 46.29 15.52
N GLY A 677 -8.89 46.50 15.51
CA GLY A 677 -8.09 46.59 16.74
C GLY A 677 -6.77 45.83 16.80
N CYS A 678 -5.90 45.97 15.80
CA CYS A 678 -4.48 45.60 15.93
C CYS A 678 -3.60 46.79 15.51
N HIS A 679 -3.26 47.64 16.48
CA HIS A 679 -2.25 48.68 16.33
C HIS A 679 -0.87 48.06 16.02
N HIS A 680 -0.25 48.56 14.95
CA HIS A 680 1.18 48.52 14.63
C HIS A 680 1.81 47.12 14.49
N SER A 681 1.92 46.64 13.25
CA SER A 681 2.93 45.65 12.90
C SER A 681 3.56 45.93 11.53
N LEU A 682 4.18 47.09 11.38
CA LEU A 682 5.36 47.25 10.52
C LEU A 682 6.59 46.84 11.36
N ARG A 683 6.70 45.55 11.66
CA ARG A 683 8.02 44.95 11.96
C ARG A 683 8.50 44.33 10.65
N GLU A 684 9.78 44.52 10.34
CA GLU A 684 10.45 43.91 9.19
C GLU A 684 10.06 42.44 9.05
N GLY A 685 9.49 42.06 7.90
CA GLY A 685 9.19 40.66 7.56
C GLY A 685 7.78 40.15 7.92
N SER A 686 6.70 40.89 7.65
CA SER A 686 5.32 40.37 7.74
C SER A 686 4.54 40.62 6.43
N PRO A 687 3.64 39.69 6.00
CA PRO A 687 2.86 39.83 4.76
C PRO A 687 1.92 41.05 4.82
N LEU A 688 1.54 41.56 3.65
CA LEU A 688 0.59 42.66 3.52
C LEU A 688 -0.73 42.35 4.23
N LYS A 689 -0.95 42.98 5.39
CA LYS A 689 -2.20 42.90 6.16
C LYS A 689 -2.79 44.29 6.26
N ALA A 690 -4.06 44.43 5.90
CA ALA A 690 -4.81 45.68 6.03
C ALA A 690 -6.20 45.38 6.56
N ALA A 691 -6.63 46.05 7.62
CA ALA A 691 -7.97 45.93 8.21
C ALA A 691 -8.95 47.00 7.68
N SER A 692 -8.46 47.95 6.88
CA SER A 692 -9.26 48.95 6.19
C SER A 692 -8.69 49.29 4.82
N GLU A 693 -9.51 49.86 3.93
CA GLU A 693 -9.08 50.34 2.62
C GLU A 693 -7.90 51.34 2.74
N ALA A 694 -7.94 52.23 3.74
CA ALA A 694 -6.87 53.19 4.02
C ALA A 694 -5.54 52.52 4.44
N GLU A 695 -5.59 51.44 5.20
CA GLU A 695 -4.38 50.68 5.59
C GLU A 695 -3.79 49.89 4.43
N LEU A 696 -4.63 49.35 3.54
CA LEU A 696 -4.18 48.66 2.32
C LEU A 696 -3.39 49.63 1.44
N TRP A 697 -3.92 50.83 1.26
CA TRP A 697 -3.27 51.89 0.50
C TRP A 697 -1.99 52.41 1.16
N ASN A 698 -1.93 52.50 2.49
CA ASN A 698 -0.69 52.86 3.20
C ASN A 698 0.40 51.79 3.07
N ALA A 699 0.03 50.51 2.98
CA ALA A 699 0.97 49.42 2.79
C ALA A 699 1.48 49.35 1.32
N ILE A 700 0.59 49.58 0.34
CA ILE A 700 0.95 49.74 -1.08
C ILE A 700 1.85 50.96 -1.27
N ARG A 701 1.55 52.09 -0.61
CA ARG A 701 2.40 53.30 -0.56
C ARG A 701 3.80 52.99 -0.03
N PHE A 702 3.90 52.26 1.09
CA PHE A 702 5.18 51.90 1.70
C PHE A 702 6.03 51.04 0.75
N LEU A 703 5.44 50.03 0.12
CA LEU A 703 6.10 49.21 -0.90
C LEU A 703 6.56 50.03 -2.10
N ALA A 704 5.70 50.89 -2.64
CA ALA A 704 6.04 51.75 -3.78
C ALA A 704 7.22 52.71 -3.49
N LEU A 705 7.46 53.06 -2.23
CA LEU A 705 8.52 53.96 -1.78
C LEU A 705 9.77 53.24 -1.21
N ALA A 706 9.71 51.93 -0.98
CA ALA A 706 10.82 51.17 -0.42
C ALA A 706 11.96 50.95 -1.44
N PRO A 707 13.24 50.80 -1.02
CA PRO A 707 14.34 50.42 -1.90
C PRO A 707 14.02 49.15 -2.69
N VAL A 708 14.52 49.02 -3.93
CA VAL A 708 14.29 47.85 -4.81
C VAL A 708 14.56 46.51 -4.11
N LYS A 709 15.57 46.45 -3.23
CA LYS A 709 15.86 45.26 -2.42
C LYS A 709 14.75 44.92 -1.42
N GLN A 710 14.13 45.92 -0.78
CA GLN A 710 12.98 45.73 0.11
C GLN A 710 11.69 45.51 -0.66
N GLN A 711 11.50 46.12 -1.84
CA GLN A 711 10.40 45.79 -2.75
C GLN A 711 10.48 44.32 -3.18
N GLN A 712 11.67 43.87 -3.62
CA GLN A 712 11.94 42.48 -3.96
C GLN A 712 11.88 41.54 -2.76
N TRP A 713 12.13 42.02 -1.53
CA TRP A 713 12.13 41.21 -0.29
C TRP A 713 10.74 41.09 0.35
N ALA A 714 9.99 42.18 0.44
CA ALA A 714 8.58 42.21 0.83
C ALA A 714 7.68 41.56 -0.22
N ALA A 715 8.06 41.64 -1.51
CA ALA A 715 7.50 40.79 -2.54
C ALA A 715 8.06 39.36 -2.45
N ARG A 716 9.24 39.07 -1.92
CA ARG A 716 9.80 37.70 -1.93
C ARG A 716 8.93 36.70 -1.18
N ASP A 717 8.37 37.08 -0.03
CA ASP A 717 7.55 36.18 0.80
C ASP A 717 6.07 36.09 0.38
N ASP A 718 5.60 36.93 -0.55
CA ASP A 718 4.23 36.81 -1.10
C ASP A 718 4.26 36.44 -2.59
N TRP A 719 5.23 36.95 -3.35
CA TRP A 719 5.51 36.68 -4.77
C TRP A 719 6.21 35.33 -5.00
N GLN A 720 7.20 34.92 -4.20
CA GLN A 720 7.71 33.53 -4.32
C GLN A 720 6.63 32.52 -3.91
N TYR A 721 5.62 32.93 -3.15
CA TYR A 721 4.47 32.11 -2.78
C TYR A 721 3.34 32.18 -3.82
N LEU A 722 3.26 33.23 -4.64
CA LEU A 722 2.37 33.26 -5.82
C LEU A 722 3.00 32.53 -7.01
N GLU A 723 4.34 32.49 -7.09
CA GLU A 723 5.12 31.73 -8.08
C GLU A 723 5.48 30.29 -7.60
N SER A 724 5.21 29.92 -6.34
CA SER A 724 5.37 28.54 -5.84
C SER A 724 4.08 28.03 -5.18
N ASP A 725 3.84 26.72 -5.19
CA ASP A 725 2.63 26.02 -4.72
C ASP A 725 2.06 26.41 -3.31
N ARG A 726 2.80 27.18 -2.50
CA ARG A 726 2.43 27.51 -1.12
C ARG A 726 1.51 28.74 -0.95
N GLY A 727 1.53 29.74 -1.81
CA GLY A 727 0.80 31.00 -1.57
C GLY A 727 -0.70 30.91 -1.80
N TRP A 728 -1.12 30.23 -2.87
CA TRP A 728 -2.54 29.93 -3.07
C TRP A 728 -3.11 29.11 -1.91
N THR A 729 -2.36 28.11 -1.45
CA THR A 729 -2.72 27.29 -0.30
C THR A 729 -2.88 28.13 0.98
N GLU A 730 -1.97 29.07 1.26
CA GLU A 730 -2.03 29.96 2.44
C GLU A 730 -3.18 30.99 2.36
N VAL A 731 -3.42 31.58 1.18
CA VAL A 731 -4.51 32.53 0.93
C VAL A 731 -5.88 31.86 1.11
N TRP A 732 -6.05 30.64 0.58
CA TRP A 732 -7.29 29.87 0.71
C TRP A 732 -7.52 29.30 2.13
N LEU A 733 -6.46 28.86 2.82
CA LEU A 733 -6.55 28.43 4.23
C LEU A 733 -6.97 29.58 5.17
N ARG A 734 -6.52 30.82 4.90
CA ARG A 734 -6.91 31.99 5.70
C ARG A 734 -8.37 32.42 5.49
N CYS A 735 -8.95 32.15 4.31
CA CYS A 735 -10.35 32.47 4.00
C CYS A 735 -11.36 31.42 4.53
N THR A 736 -10.92 30.22 4.88
CA THR A 736 -11.79 29.08 5.21
C THR A 736 -11.95 28.82 6.72
N ASP A 737 -11.40 29.69 7.57
CA ASP A 737 -11.28 29.48 9.01
C ASP A 737 -12.42 30.10 9.83
N PHE A 738 -13.64 29.60 9.63
CA PHE A 738 -14.77 29.81 10.56
C PHE A 738 -15.07 28.52 11.35
N LEU A 739 -15.16 28.67 12.68
CA LEU A 739 -15.60 27.66 13.63
C LEU A 739 -17.13 27.67 13.63
N GLY A 740 -17.80 26.74 12.93
CA GLY A 740 -19.26 26.72 13.01
C GLY A 740 -20.07 25.72 12.17
N GLN A 741 -19.49 24.96 11.24
CA GLN A 741 -20.25 23.91 10.53
C GLN A 741 -19.62 22.55 10.69
N ARG A 742 -20.50 21.55 10.89
CA ARG A 742 -20.19 20.14 11.01
C ARG A 742 -19.52 19.63 9.74
N ASP A 743 -18.63 18.67 9.93
CA ASP A 743 -17.98 17.94 8.85
C ASP A 743 -19.04 17.44 7.86
N VAL A 744 -18.73 17.49 6.57
CA VAL A 744 -19.45 16.67 5.60
C VAL A 744 -19.07 15.23 5.96
N GLU A 745 -19.95 14.54 6.68
CA GLU A 745 -19.86 13.09 6.86
C GLU A 745 -20.01 12.48 5.46
N LEU A 746 -18.88 12.16 4.84
CA LEU A 746 -18.85 11.24 3.71
C LEU A 746 -19.26 9.88 4.26
N ILE A 747 -20.50 9.49 3.96
CA ILE A 747 -21.15 8.23 4.36
C ILE A 747 -20.27 7.02 4.08
#